data_AF-A0A673ZNP2-F1
#
_entry.id   AF-A0A673ZNP2-F1
#
_cell.length_a   1.000
_cell.length_b   1.000
_cell.length_c   1.000
_cell.angle_alpha   90.00
_cell.angle_beta   90.00
_cell.angle_gamma   90.00
#
_symmetry.space_group_name_H-M   'P 1'
#
loop_
_entity.id
_entity.type
_entity.pdbx_description
1 polymer ?
#
loop_
_entity_poly.entity_id
_entity_poly.type
_entity_poly.pdbx_seq_one_letter_code
_entity_poly.pdbx_strand_id
1 'polypeptide(L)'
;AHRVMACSPGLAHECDGNSYLNSICYQFNSQLHITSNFTPAFQECTKKIVDLVFLFDGSGSMTVDEFDKNKGFINNIMTTLKNSSIKFAAVQFSTNTRTVFNFRDYQEERALDNLWKEKHMADLTNTHKAIDFVLNNIFENQAAGATADATKVLVIITDGNPSDSDRRLNSIKRSDEKNIIRFVIGVKNVDLTKLKSLASEPKENNTFLIEDYNGLKGILDNFQKKIFNIEGSKTALAGNLTKEMSQSGFSAVYDTLVLGSVGSNNWRGSLFETEGLRSEEREIQDPTLDKDSYMGYSVAVGKKNENLLYFTGAPRSEHMGRILLFNKVNNNWIVAQRLPGEQMGSYFGAELCSVDIDSDGNTDFLLVGAPMFHQPPREGRIYVYTLSDKIQMLMEMNVSVLSQGRFGSSISSLTDLNGDGLKDVAVGAPLEDDHRGAVYIYLGEKLKGIRPEFSQRISAVMMRSKLQFFGQSIDGKMDLGEDGLTDIVVGARGAVVVLRSRPVLSISAHLHFHPSEISTDRFDCLAKEIISPVVTLTACFNMAEATKSKVLSAGMNVSYSLDVDPVRQRSRAFYSDTNKGARSLLSTVELRKERTCFNHSVYMTQCVIDTLSPIIIQLHFSQSESQQEGLTAMLNTASPTQAVVEVPFEKNCKENEICVAELEVDFNFITSTLLVVDQSYFNVTIRLSNHGDDSYNTSLTLLYPPGLSFSMMHLLKSTRRTVFSCGGLEGEMDRTTCSVSIPVYRSKTTVSDYLDIPANNTVNPLVKLLKCCPSMIKTQS
;
A
#
# COMPACT_ATOMS: atom_id res chain seq x y z
N ALA A 1 28.78 -0.35 -10.81
CA ALA A 1 28.55 0.07 -12.20
C ALA A 1 27.05 0.10 -12.43
N HIS A 2 26.45 1.27 -12.65
CA HIS A 2 25.02 1.38 -12.92
C HIS A 2 24.73 0.71 -14.26
N ARG A 3 23.90 -0.34 -14.23
CA ARG A 3 23.42 -1.04 -15.42
C ARG A 3 21.96 -0.65 -15.58
N VAL A 4 21.62 -0.06 -16.72
CA VAL A 4 20.24 0.26 -17.08
C VAL A 4 19.77 -0.78 -18.09
N MET A 5 18.50 -1.17 -17.99
CA MET A 5 17.88 -2.09 -18.93
C MET A 5 16.57 -1.50 -19.44
N ALA A 6 16.30 -1.70 -20.73
CA ALA A 6 15.00 -1.43 -21.30
C ALA A 6 14.56 -2.64 -22.15
N CYS A 7 13.34 -3.10 -21.92
CA CYS A 7 12.73 -4.19 -22.68
C CYS A 7 11.54 -3.66 -23.49
N SER A 8 11.38 -4.19 -24.69
CA SER A 8 10.21 -3.97 -25.53
C SER A 8 9.44 -5.29 -25.68
N PRO A 9 8.34 -5.47 -24.93
CA PRO A 9 7.54 -6.70 -24.96
C PRO A 9 6.57 -6.79 -26.17
N GLY A 10 6.97 -6.19 -27.29
CA GLY A 10 6.15 -5.99 -28.49
C GLY A 10 6.85 -6.39 -29.78
N LEU A 11 7.86 -7.27 -29.72
CA LEU A 11 8.55 -7.75 -30.92
C LEU A 11 7.67 -8.78 -31.63
N ALA A 12 6.87 -8.29 -32.57
CA ALA A 12 6.05 -9.14 -33.42
C ALA A 12 6.87 -9.72 -34.57
N HIS A 13 6.68 -11.01 -34.85
CA HIS A 13 7.19 -11.65 -36.06
C HIS A 13 6.21 -12.69 -36.58
N GLU A 14 6.20 -12.92 -37.89
CA GLU A 14 5.28 -13.89 -38.50
C GLU A 14 5.90 -15.29 -38.56
N CYS A 15 5.08 -16.30 -38.29
CA CYS A 15 5.39 -17.71 -38.51
C CYS A 15 4.19 -18.43 -39.12
N ASP A 16 4.33 -18.88 -40.37
CA ASP A 16 3.29 -19.56 -41.17
C ASP A 16 1.92 -18.86 -41.15
N GLY A 17 1.93 -17.53 -41.22
CA GLY A 17 0.71 -16.71 -41.24
C GLY A 17 0.06 -16.46 -39.87
N ASN A 18 0.67 -16.95 -38.77
CA ASN A 18 0.41 -16.48 -37.41
C ASN A 18 1.39 -15.36 -37.04
N SER A 19 0.96 -14.48 -36.14
CA SER A 19 1.84 -13.46 -35.56
C SER A 19 2.25 -13.91 -34.16
N TYR A 20 3.53 -14.19 -33.97
CA TYR A 20 4.13 -14.38 -32.65
C TYR A 20 4.46 -13.03 -32.04
N LEU A 21 4.41 -12.94 -30.71
CA LEU A 21 4.68 -11.72 -29.96
C LEU A 21 5.68 -12.02 -28.84
N ASN A 22 6.95 -11.75 -29.12
CA ASN A 22 8.07 -11.92 -28.19
C ASN A 22 8.60 -10.55 -27.76
N SER A 23 9.87 -10.49 -27.39
CA SER A 23 10.46 -9.31 -26.78
C SER A 23 11.92 -9.15 -27.17
N ILE A 24 12.40 -7.91 -27.06
CA ILE A 24 13.80 -7.57 -27.18
C ILE A 24 14.19 -6.68 -26.00
N CYS A 25 15.30 -7.02 -25.33
CA CYS A 25 15.84 -6.27 -24.21
C CYS A 25 17.22 -5.72 -24.57
N TYR A 26 17.49 -4.51 -24.08
CA TYR A 26 18.74 -3.77 -24.28
C TYR A 26 19.38 -3.48 -22.93
N GLN A 27 20.69 -3.73 -22.83
CA GLN A 27 21.49 -3.31 -21.69
C GLN A 27 22.28 -2.06 -22.05
N PHE A 28 22.38 -1.13 -21.10
CA PHE A 28 23.07 0.13 -21.28
C PHE A 28 24.17 0.31 -20.23
N ASN A 29 25.24 0.98 -20.63
CA ASN A 29 26.25 1.49 -19.71
C ASN A 29 25.79 2.79 -19.02
N SER A 30 26.63 3.35 -18.16
CA SER A 30 26.35 4.61 -17.45
C SER A 30 26.16 5.83 -18.35
N GLN A 31 26.61 5.78 -19.61
CA GLN A 31 26.43 6.83 -20.61
C GLN A 31 25.19 6.59 -21.49
N LEU A 32 24.35 5.61 -21.14
CA LEU A 32 23.18 5.19 -21.91
C LEU A 32 23.52 4.71 -23.33
N HIS A 33 24.74 4.22 -23.57
CA HIS A 33 25.08 3.51 -24.79
C HIS A 33 24.71 2.03 -24.66
N ILE A 34 24.13 1.47 -25.71
CA ILE A 34 23.76 0.04 -25.77
C ILE A 34 25.04 -0.79 -25.71
N THR A 35 25.15 -1.66 -24.71
CA THR A 35 26.26 -2.61 -24.56
C THR A 35 25.94 -3.97 -25.15
N SER A 36 24.67 -4.38 -25.11
CA SER A 36 24.20 -5.66 -25.64
C SER A 36 22.68 -5.62 -25.84
N ASN A 37 22.18 -6.51 -26.69
CA ASN A 37 20.77 -6.81 -26.81
C ASN A 37 20.56 -8.33 -26.85
N PHE A 38 19.35 -8.77 -26.50
CA PHE A 38 18.96 -10.18 -26.55
C PHE A 38 17.43 -10.29 -26.61
N THR A 39 16.94 -11.44 -27.06
CA THR A 39 15.52 -11.75 -27.20
C THR A 39 15.12 -12.83 -26.19
N PRO A 40 14.62 -12.45 -25.01
CA PRO A 40 14.29 -13.41 -23.96
C PRO A 40 13.11 -14.29 -24.35
N ALA A 41 13.20 -15.58 -23.98
CA ALA A 41 12.22 -16.62 -24.28
C ALA A 41 11.71 -16.60 -25.73
N PHE A 42 12.61 -16.29 -26.67
CA PHE A 42 12.26 -16.15 -28.07
C PHE A 42 11.84 -17.51 -28.65
N GLN A 43 10.65 -17.54 -29.26
CA GLN A 43 10.16 -18.70 -29.95
C GLN A 43 10.52 -18.58 -31.43
N GLU A 44 11.50 -19.38 -31.86
CA GLU A 44 11.84 -19.49 -33.28
C GLU A 44 10.67 -20.05 -34.08
N CYS A 45 10.57 -19.62 -35.34
CA CYS A 45 9.57 -20.16 -36.27
C CYS A 45 9.99 -21.55 -36.75
N THR A 46 9.50 -22.59 -36.08
CA THR A 46 9.74 -23.98 -36.48
C THR A 46 8.58 -24.50 -37.32
N LYS A 47 8.79 -24.63 -38.63
CA LYS A 47 7.82 -25.29 -39.54
C LYS A 47 7.73 -26.78 -39.19
N LYS A 48 6.53 -27.28 -38.88
CA LYS A 48 6.33 -28.73 -38.71
C LYS A 48 6.32 -29.40 -40.09
N ILE A 49 7.19 -30.38 -40.28
CA ILE A 49 7.19 -31.22 -41.47
C ILE A 49 6.01 -32.19 -41.34
N VAL A 50 5.23 -32.35 -42.41
CA VAL A 50 4.05 -33.22 -42.43
C VAL A 50 4.20 -34.24 -43.55
N ASP A 51 3.99 -35.51 -43.21
CA ASP A 51 3.96 -36.61 -44.18
C ASP A 51 2.50 -37.07 -44.31
N LEU A 52 1.87 -36.78 -45.46
CA LEU A 52 0.46 -37.06 -45.71
C LEU A 52 0.30 -38.19 -46.75
N VAL A 53 -0.46 -39.23 -46.39
CA VAL A 53 -0.77 -40.36 -47.28
C VAL A 53 -2.26 -40.35 -47.63
N PHE A 54 -2.56 -40.33 -48.93
CA PHE A 54 -3.90 -40.63 -49.44
C PHE A 54 -4.06 -42.14 -49.60
N LEU A 55 -4.96 -42.73 -48.81
CA LEU A 55 -5.39 -44.10 -48.95
C LEU A 55 -6.78 -44.11 -49.58
N PHE A 56 -6.86 -44.30 -50.90
CA PHE A 56 -8.11 -44.16 -51.65
C PHE A 56 -8.59 -45.50 -52.18
N ASP A 57 -9.90 -45.71 -52.05
CA ASP A 57 -10.58 -46.91 -52.48
C ASP A 57 -10.50 -47.05 -54.00
N GLY A 58 -10.42 -48.30 -54.43
CA GLY A 58 -10.34 -48.81 -55.80
C GLY A 58 -11.32 -49.97 -56.02
N SER A 59 -12.32 -50.13 -55.15
CA SER A 59 -13.28 -51.23 -55.14
C SER A 59 -14.26 -51.21 -56.32
N GLY A 60 -14.96 -52.33 -56.52
CA GLY A 60 -15.94 -52.53 -57.59
C GLY A 60 -17.27 -51.81 -57.39
N SER A 61 -17.52 -51.17 -56.23
CA SER A 61 -18.71 -50.31 -56.00
C SER A 61 -18.63 -48.95 -56.68
N MET A 62 -17.45 -48.60 -57.16
CA MET A 62 -17.13 -47.33 -57.81
C MET A 62 -17.02 -47.50 -59.33
N THR A 63 -17.51 -46.52 -60.08
CA THR A 63 -17.33 -46.43 -61.53
C THR A 63 -15.96 -45.85 -61.90
N VAL A 64 -15.52 -46.05 -63.16
CA VAL A 64 -14.24 -45.47 -63.65
C VAL A 64 -14.22 -43.95 -63.52
N ASP A 65 -15.34 -43.28 -63.82
CA ASP A 65 -15.46 -41.82 -63.69
C ASP A 65 -15.33 -41.35 -62.25
N GLU A 66 -15.88 -42.11 -61.29
CA GLU A 66 -15.75 -41.82 -59.86
C GLU A 66 -14.33 -42.06 -59.35
N PHE A 67 -13.64 -43.08 -59.87
CA PHE A 67 -12.22 -43.33 -59.61
C PHE A 67 -11.34 -42.18 -60.13
N ASP A 68 -11.64 -41.68 -61.32
CA ASP A 68 -10.93 -40.52 -61.88
C ASP A 68 -11.23 -39.23 -61.09
N LYS A 69 -12.43 -39.07 -60.53
CA LYS A 69 -12.75 -37.96 -59.61
C LYS A 69 -11.94 -38.03 -58.31
N ASN A 70 -11.71 -39.23 -57.76
CA ASN A 70 -10.80 -39.41 -56.61
C ASN A 70 -9.37 -38.95 -56.92
N LYS A 71 -8.84 -39.39 -58.07
CA LYS A 71 -7.52 -38.92 -58.54
C LYS A 71 -7.50 -37.40 -58.74
N GLY A 72 -8.56 -36.83 -59.29
CA GLY A 72 -8.73 -35.38 -59.45
C GLY A 72 -8.69 -34.63 -58.12
N PHE A 73 -9.33 -35.15 -57.07
CA PHE A 73 -9.30 -34.56 -55.73
C PHE A 73 -7.88 -34.59 -55.12
N ILE A 74 -7.19 -35.73 -55.20
CA ILE A 74 -5.81 -35.87 -54.73
C ILE A 74 -4.90 -34.87 -55.45
N ASN A 75 -5.01 -34.79 -56.79
CA ASN A 75 -4.27 -33.84 -57.61
C ASN A 75 -4.52 -32.38 -57.19
N ASN A 76 -5.78 -32.00 -56.94
CA ASN A 76 -6.14 -30.64 -56.53
C ASN A 76 -5.52 -30.28 -55.17
N ILE A 77 -5.55 -31.18 -54.19
CA ILE A 77 -4.92 -30.94 -52.88
C ILE A 77 -3.41 -30.78 -53.04
N MET A 78 -2.74 -31.71 -53.74
CA MET A 78 -1.30 -31.65 -53.97
C MET A 78 -0.87 -30.37 -54.69
N THR A 79 -1.64 -29.95 -55.71
CA THR A 79 -1.33 -28.73 -56.47
C THR A 79 -1.51 -27.48 -55.61
N THR A 80 -2.58 -27.44 -54.79
CA THR A 80 -2.86 -26.29 -53.92
C THR A 80 -1.81 -26.15 -52.82
N LEU A 81 -1.32 -27.28 -52.29
CA LEU A 81 -0.35 -27.33 -51.18
C LEU A 81 1.10 -27.53 -51.67
N LYS A 82 1.39 -27.32 -52.96
CA LYS A 82 2.72 -27.57 -53.54
C LYS A 82 3.87 -26.82 -52.84
N ASN A 83 3.59 -25.64 -52.28
CA ASN A 83 4.58 -24.77 -51.63
C ASN A 83 4.63 -24.91 -50.09
N SER A 84 3.98 -25.93 -49.53
CA SER A 84 3.91 -26.14 -48.08
C SER A 84 5.01 -27.09 -47.58
N SER A 85 5.05 -27.36 -46.26
CA SER A 85 6.00 -28.31 -45.66
C SER A 85 5.54 -29.78 -45.78
N ILE A 86 4.46 -30.06 -46.52
CA ILE A 86 3.89 -31.39 -46.68
C ILE A 86 4.58 -32.18 -47.79
N LYS A 87 4.91 -33.44 -47.47
CA LYS A 87 5.21 -34.49 -48.47
C LYS A 87 3.98 -35.38 -48.65
N PHE A 88 3.66 -35.69 -49.90
CA PHE A 88 2.51 -36.53 -50.23
C PHE A 88 2.93 -37.95 -50.66
N ALA A 89 2.10 -38.93 -50.33
CA ALA A 89 2.10 -40.26 -50.92
C ALA A 89 0.66 -40.69 -51.23
N ALA A 90 0.47 -41.62 -52.16
CA ALA A 90 -0.84 -42.18 -52.44
C ALA A 90 -0.80 -43.70 -52.62
N VAL A 91 -1.79 -44.37 -52.05
CA VAL A 91 -1.97 -45.82 -52.05
C VAL A 91 -3.41 -46.11 -52.47
N GLN A 92 -3.57 -46.92 -53.51
CA GLN A 92 -4.87 -47.46 -53.89
C GLN A 92 -5.10 -48.78 -53.15
N PHE A 93 -6.32 -49.01 -52.67
CA PHE A 93 -6.69 -50.29 -52.08
C PHE A 93 -8.00 -50.86 -52.62
N SER A 94 -8.06 -52.18 -52.66
CA SER A 94 -9.25 -52.97 -52.94
C SER A 94 -9.09 -54.34 -52.24
N THR A 95 -9.20 -55.49 -52.91
CA THR A 95 -8.76 -56.79 -52.35
C THR A 95 -7.24 -56.78 -52.05
N ASN A 96 -6.49 -56.16 -52.96
CA ASN A 96 -5.05 -55.93 -52.88
C ASN A 96 -4.74 -54.45 -52.65
N THR A 97 -3.51 -54.14 -52.25
CA THR A 97 -3.06 -52.77 -51.98
C THR A 97 -1.84 -52.47 -52.85
N ARG A 98 -1.79 -51.29 -53.47
CA ARG A 98 -0.69 -50.87 -54.34
C ARG A 98 -0.28 -49.43 -54.01
N THR A 99 1.02 -49.22 -53.82
CA THR A 99 1.59 -47.88 -53.78
C THR A 99 1.52 -47.27 -55.17
N VAL A 100 0.81 -46.15 -55.29
CA VAL A 100 0.72 -45.38 -56.54
C VAL A 100 1.95 -44.49 -56.67
N PHE A 101 2.27 -43.77 -55.61
CA PHE A 101 3.53 -43.05 -55.45
C PHE A 101 3.85 -42.90 -53.96
N ASN A 102 5.14 -42.93 -53.60
CA ASN A 102 5.61 -42.68 -52.24
C ASN A 102 6.15 -41.23 -52.08
N PHE A 103 6.63 -40.88 -50.90
CA PHE A 103 7.14 -39.52 -50.62
C PHE A 103 8.34 -39.16 -51.50
N ARG A 104 9.18 -40.14 -51.85
CA ARG A 104 10.31 -39.91 -52.78
C ARG A 104 9.83 -39.63 -54.20
N ASP A 105 8.86 -40.39 -54.70
CA ASP A 105 8.25 -40.14 -56.01
C ASP A 105 7.61 -38.74 -56.07
N TYR A 106 7.04 -38.24 -54.96
CA TYR A 106 6.56 -36.86 -54.85
C TYR A 106 7.69 -35.83 -54.92
N GLN A 107 8.77 -36.04 -54.17
CA GLN A 107 9.93 -35.15 -54.18
C GLN A 107 10.64 -35.10 -55.54
N GLU A 108 10.60 -36.19 -56.30
CA GLU A 108 11.15 -36.30 -57.66
C GLU A 108 10.17 -35.82 -58.74
N GLU A 109 9.05 -35.18 -58.35
CA GLU A 109 8.00 -34.68 -59.25
C GLU A 109 7.35 -35.75 -60.15
N ARG A 110 7.47 -37.04 -59.80
CA ARG A 110 6.88 -38.18 -60.53
C ARG A 110 5.45 -38.55 -60.07
N ALA A 111 4.99 -37.95 -58.96
CA ALA A 111 3.73 -38.33 -58.32
C ALA A 111 2.48 -38.12 -59.19
N LEU A 112 2.35 -36.98 -59.89
CA LEU A 112 1.16 -36.70 -60.71
C LEU A 112 1.04 -37.65 -61.91
N ASP A 113 2.16 -37.92 -62.57
CA ASP A 113 2.20 -38.89 -63.67
C ASP A 113 1.82 -40.30 -63.20
N ASN A 114 2.34 -40.72 -62.05
CA ASN A 114 2.03 -42.01 -61.45
C ASN A 114 0.55 -42.09 -61.05
N LEU A 115 0.00 -41.02 -60.47
CA LEU A 115 -1.40 -40.94 -60.08
C LEU A 115 -2.32 -41.14 -61.29
N TRP A 116 -2.09 -40.43 -62.40
CA TRP A 116 -2.97 -40.52 -63.56
C TRP A 116 -2.79 -41.81 -64.38
N LYS A 117 -1.62 -42.47 -64.31
CA LYS A 117 -1.38 -43.81 -64.90
C LYS A 117 -2.02 -44.95 -64.10
N GLU A 118 -2.45 -44.67 -62.87
CA GLU A 118 -2.99 -45.68 -61.98
C GLU A 118 -4.29 -46.29 -62.49
N LYS A 119 -4.35 -47.62 -62.50
CA LYS A 119 -5.50 -48.39 -62.99
C LYS A 119 -6.42 -48.78 -61.83
N HIS A 120 -7.73 -48.61 -62.03
CA HIS A 120 -8.78 -49.03 -61.10
C HIS A 120 -8.76 -50.54 -60.87
N MET A 121 -8.76 -50.99 -59.61
CA MET A 121 -8.69 -52.42 -59.24
C MET A 121 -10.02 -53.16 -59.37
N ALA A 122 -11.14 -52.50 -59.09
CA ALA A 122 -12.52 -52.96 -59.24
C ALA A 122 -12.85 -54.30 -58.52
N ASP A 123 -12.40 -54.48 -57.27
CA ASP A 123 -12.64 -55.69 -56.47
C ASP A 123 -13.15 -55.34 -55.04
N LEU A 124 -12.91 -56.13 -53.99
CA LEU A 124 -13.40 -55.88 -52.61
C LEU A 124 -12.83 -54.59 -51.96
N THR A 125 -13.26 -54.27 -50.72
CA THR A 125 -12.85 -53.06 -49.97
C THR A 125 -12.09 -53.42 -48.68
N ASN A 126 -10.91 -54.05 -48.78
CA ASN A 126 -10.12 -54.46 -47.60
C ASN A 126 -9.39 -53.26 -46.96
N THR A 127 -10.07 -52.54 -46.09
CA THR A 127 -9.62 -51.25 -45.55
C THR A 127 -8.58 -51.42 -44.44
N HIS A 128 -8.76 -52.38 -43.53
CA HIS A 128 -7.84 -52.57 -42.41
C HIS A 128 -6.47 -53.10 -42.86
N LYS A 129 -6.46 -54.04 -43.81
CA LYS A 129 -5.25 -54.51 -44.48
C LYS A 129 -4.52 -53.36 -45.19
N ALA A 130 -5.26 -52.43 -45.78
CA ALA A 130 -4.67 -51.30 -46.47
C ALA A 130 -4.05 -50.27 -45.51
N ILE A 131 -4.69 -50.02 -44.36
CA ILE A 131 -4.11 -49.19 -43.28
C ILE A 131 -2.81 -49.83 -42.78
N ASP A 132 -2.82 -51.14 -42.48
CA ASP A 132 -1.61 -51.86 -42.07
C ASP A 132 -0.49 -51.78 -43.12
N PHE A 133 -0.83 -51.90 -44.40
CA PHE A 133 0.12 -51.73 -45.49
C PHE A 133 0.77 -50.34 -45.48
N VAL A 134 -0.02 -49.28 -45.31
CA VAL A 134 0.49 -47.90 -45.25
C VAL A 134 1.43 -47.70 -44.06
N LEU A 135 1.10 -48.24 -42.89
CA LEU A 135 1.97 -48.18 -41.71
C LEU A 135 3.34 -48.78 -42.02
N ASN A 136 3.37 -50.02 -42.50
CA ASN A 136 4.61 -50.78 -42.64
C ASN A 136 5.44 -50.34 -43.86
N ASN A 137 4.79 -50.00 -44.98
CA ASN A 137 5.46 -49.82 -46.27
C ASN A 137 5.65 -48.36 -46.68
N ILE A 138 4.91 -47.43 -46.07
CA ILE A 138 5.01 -46.00 -46.35
C ILE A 138 5.56 -45.25 -45.14
N PHE A 139 4.86 -45.26 -44.00
CA PHE A 139 5.26 -44.43 -42.84
C PHE A 139 6.48 -44.94 -42.06
N GLU A 140 6.69 -46.25 -42.03
CA GLU A 140 7.83 -46.88 -41.33
C GLU A 140 8.99 -47.22 -42.27
N ASN A 141 8.81 -46.98 -43.56
CA ASN A 141 9.80 -47.31 -44.58
C ASN A 141 10.58 -46.06 -44.99
N GLN A 142 11.80 -45.91 -44.48
CA GLN A 142 12.68 -44.79 -44.87
C GLN A 142 13.01 -44.79 -46.38
N ALA A 143 13.03 -45.97 -47.03
CA ALA A 143 13.24 -46.04 -48.48
C ALA A 143 12.07 -45.42 -49.27
N ALA A 144 10.87 -45.36 -48.68
CA ALA A 144 9.71 -44.68 -49.25
C ALA A 144 9.76 -43.14 -49.10
N GLY A 145 10.77 -42.60 -48.41
CA GLY A 145 10.98 -41.16 -48.22
C GLY A 145 10.30 -40.56 -46.98
N ALA A 146 9.80 -41.38 -46.07
CA ALA A 146 9.18 -40.93 -44.82
C ALA A 146 10.19 -40.24 -43.89
N THR A 147 9.75 -39.15 -43.28
CA THR A 147 10.50 -38.32 -42.34
C THR A 147 10.24 -38.82 -40.91
N ALA A 148 11.30 -39.12 -40.15
CA ALA A 148 11.17 -39.75 -38.83
C ALA A 148 10.33 -38.91 -37.85
N ASP A 149 10.59 -37.60 -37.79
CA ASP A 149 9.96 -36.66 -36.84
C ASP A 149 8.79 -35.85 -37.43
N ALA A 150 8.31 -36.22 -38.63
CA ALA A 150 7.17 -35.52 -39.23
C ALA A 150 5.84 -35.89 -38.56
N THR A 151 4.89 -34.96 -38.59
CA THR A 151 3.49 -35.29 -38.26
C THR A 151 2.92 -36.17 -39.37
N LYS A 152 2.42 -37.34 -39.00
CA LYS A 152 1.94 -38.35 -39.95
C LYS A 152 0.44 -38.26 -40.08
N VAL A 153 -0.04 -38.05 -41.30
CA VAL A 153 -1.46 -37.87 -41.61
C VAL A 153 -1.91 -38.90 -42.65
N LEU A 154 -2.98 -39.64 -42.35
CA LEU A 154 -3.59 -40.61 -43.25
C LEU A 154 -4.99 -40.13 -43.64
N VAL A 155 -5.26 -40.06 -44.93
CA VAL A 155 -6.56 -39.64 -45.49
C VAL A 155 -7.18 -40.82 -46.19
N ILE A 156 -8.23 -41.38 -45.60
CA ILE A 156 -8.92 -42.56 -46.11
C ILE A 156 -10.12 -42.08 -46.93
N ILE A 157 -10.19 -42.43 -48.21
CA ILE A 157 -11.31 -42.07 -49.10
C ILE A 157 -11.98 -43.36 -49.55
N THR A 158 -13.25 -43.57 -49.21
CA THR A 158 -13.96 -44.85 -49.48
C THR A 158 -15.45 -44.65 -49.75
N ASP A 159 -16.04 -45.42 -50.65
CA ASP A 159 -17.51 -45.49 -50.85
C ASP A 159 -18.14 -46.78 -50.30
N GLY A 160 -17.32 -47.66 -49.71
CA GLY A 160 -17.74 -48.92 -49.12
C GLY A 160 -17.35 -49.06 -47.65
N ASN A 161 -18.10 -49.91 -46.95
CA ASN A 161 -17.70 -50.39 -45.63
C ASN A 161 -16.51 -51.37 -45.75
N PRO A 162 -15.61 -51.43 -44.74
CA PRO A 162 -14.54 -52.42 -44.73
C PRO A 162 -15.08 -53.85 -44.93
N SER A 163 -14.54 -54.56 -45.92
CA SER A 163 -14.85 -55.97 -46.20
C SER A 163 -14.05 -56.94 -45.32
N ASP A 164 -13.03 -56.43 -44.63
CA ASP A 164 -12.15 -57.15 -43.73
C ASP A 164 -12.34 -56.75 -42.26
N SER A 165 -11.68 -57.46 -41.35
CA SER A 165 -11.79 -57.23 -39.89
C SER A 165 -10.44 -56.87 -39.29
N ASP A 166 -10.41 -55.86 -38.42
CA ASP A 166 -9.18 -55.41 -37.75
C ASP A 166 -8.68 -56.33 -36.62
N ARG A 167 -9.44 -57.37 -36.25
CA ARG A 167 -9.19 -58.18 -35.03
C ARG A 167 -7.79 -58.77 -34.92
N ARG A 168 -7.13 -59.05 -36.06
CA ARG A 168 -5.77 -59.63 -36.09
C ARG A 168 -4.68 -58.62 -36.42
N LEU A 169 -5.02 -57.54 -37.12
CA LEU A 169 -4.06 -56.54 -37.59
C LEU A 169 -3.81 -55.43 -36.56
N ASN A 170 -4.82 -55.12 -35.75
CA ASN A 170 -4.82 -54.02 -34.78
C ASN A 170 -4.34 -52.70 -35.42
N SER A 171 -4.71 -52.47 -36.68
CA SER A 171 -4.19 -51.38 -37.52
C SER A 171 -4.56 -50.02 -36.95
N ILE A 172 -5.77 -49.87 -36.41
CA ILE A 172 -6.22 -48.60 -35.81
C ILE A 172 -5.45 -48.31 -34.52
N LYS A 173 -5.35 -49.30 -33.61
CA LYS A 173 -4.62 -49.15 -32.36
C LYS A 173 -3.13 -48.82 -32.59
N ARG A 174 -2.49 -49.51 -33.53
CA ARG A 174 -1.09 -49.24 -33.89
C ARG A 174 -0.91 -47.86 -34.52
N SER A 175 -1.90 -47.38 -35.27
CA SER A 175 -1.89 -46.02 -35.79
C SER A 175 -1.96 -44.98 -34.68
N ASP A 176 -2.78 -45.22 -33.64
CA ASP A 176 -2.89 -44.35 -32.46
C ASP A 176 -1.60 -44.34 -31.63
N GLU A 177 -1.00 -45.51 -31.36
CA GLU A 177 0.27 -45.63 -30.65
C GLU A 177 1.42 -44.90 -31.36
N LYS A 178 1.32 -44.73 -32.69
CA LYS A 178 2.28 -44.01 -33.52
C LYS A 178 1.89 -42.56 -33.80
N ASN A 179 0.86 -42.04 -33.13
CA ASN A 179 0.35 -40.67 -33.27
C ASN A 179 -0.02 -40.30 -34.72
N ILE A 180 -0.55 -41.24 -35.49
CA ILE A 180 -0.97 -40.99 -36.89
C ILE A 180 -2.40 -40.44 -36.88
N ILE A 181 -2.53 -39.20 -37.38
CA ILE A 181 -3.83 -38.52 -37.50
C ILE A 181 -4.56 -39.08 -38.72
N ARG A 182 -5.75 -39.64 -38.51
CA ARG A 182 -6.55 -40.27 -39.57
C ARG A 182 -7.81 -39.46 -39.84
N PHE A 183 -7.96 -39.03 -41.09
CA PHE A 183 -9.18 -38.44 -41.63
C PHE A 183 -9.87 -39.46 -42.53
N VAL A 184 -11.19 -39.52 -42.46
CA VAL A 184 -11.99 -40.46 -43.25
C VAL A 184 -13.01 -39.68 -44.05
N ILE A 185 -13.04 -39.90 -45.36
CA ILE A 185 -13.98 -39.32 -46.30
C ILE A 185 -14.81 -40.47 -46.87
N GLY A 186 -16.04 -40.59 -46.39
CA GLY A 186 -17.05 -41.49 -46.90
C GLY A 186 -17.81 -40.87 -48.06
N VAL A 187 -18.03 -41.64 -49.12
CA VAL A 187 -18.81 -41.21 -50.29
C VAL A 187 -20.02 -42.11 -50.46
N LYS A 188 -21.16 -41.54 -50.91
CA LYS A 188 -22.44 -42.24 -51.07
C LYS A 188 -22.97 -42.79 -49.73
N ASN A 189 -23.69 -43.93 -49.79
CA ASN A 189 -24.33 -44.57 -48.65
C ASN A 189 -23.37 -45.53 -47.93
N VAL A 190 -22.63 -45.02 -46.96
CA VAL A 190 -21.75 -45.80 -46.08
C VAL A 190 -22.24 -45.80 -44.63
N ASP A 191 -21.89 -46.83 -43.85
CA ASP A 191 -22.25 -46.90 -42.43
C ASP A 191 -21.35 -45.95 -41.63
N LEU A 192 -21.94 -44.82 -41.23
CA LEU A 192 -21.26 -43.75 -40.48
C LEU A 192 -20.57 -44.28 -39.21
N THR A 193 -21.14 -45.29 -38.55
CA THR A 193 -20.57 -45.87 -37.32
C THR A 193 -19.26 -46.59 -37.62
N LYS A 194 -19.21 -47.33 -38.72
CA LYS A 194 -18.01 -48.05 -39.17
C LYS A 194 -16.95 -47.08 -39.66
N LEU A 195 -17.31 -46.05 -40.42
CA LEU A 195 -16.33 -45.03 -40.84
C LEU A 195 -15.72 -44.27 -39.68
N LYS A 196 -16.54 -43.83 -38.72
CA LYS A 196 -16.06 -43.12 -37.52
C LYS A 196 -15.06 -43.95 -36.72
N SER A 197 -15.15 -45.28 -36.78
CA SER A 197 -14.19 -46.16 -36.10
C SER A 197 -12.78 -46.12 -36.71
N LEU A 198 -12.64 -45.68 -37.97
CA LEU A 198 -11.34 -45.56 -38.66
C LEU A 198 -10.64 -44.22 -38.37
N ALA A 199 -11.41 -43.17 -38.07
CA ALA A 199 -10.90 -41.82 -37.82
C ALA A 199 -10.22 -41.68 -36.45
N SER A 200 -9.32 -40.70 -36.31
CA SER A 200 -8.76 -40.29 -35.02
C SER A 200 -9.74 -39.41 -34.23
N GLU A 201 -9.57 -39.31 -32.91
CA GLU A 201 -10.39 -38.43 -32.07
C GLU A 201 -10.14 -36.92 -32.36
N PRO A 202 -11.16 -36.04 -32.24
CA PRO A 202 -12.57 -36.36 -32.07
C PRO A 202 -13.18 -36.87 -33.39
N LYS A 203 -13.75 -38.08 -33.34
CA LYS A 203 -14.22 -38.83 -34.53
C LYS A 203 -15.24 -38.07 -35.39
N GLU A 204 -16.11 -37.30 -34.74
CA GLU A 204 -17.13 -36.48 -35.41
C GLU A 204 -16.53 -35.41 -36.30
N ASN A 205 -15.42 -34.82 -35.89
CA ASN A 205 -14.77 -33.80 -36.71
C ASN A 205 -13.96 -34.47 -37.82
N ASN A 206 -13.33 -35.62 -37.56
CA ASN A 206 -12.36 -36.22 -38.49
C ASN A 206 -12.98 -37.19 -39.51
N THR A 207 -14.31 -37.32 -39.50
CA THR A 207 -15.08 -38.10 -40.47
C THR A 207 -15.94 -37.15 -41.31
N PHE A 208 -15.83 -37.25 -42.63
CA PHE A 208 -16.62 -36.47 -43.58
C PHE A 208 -17.47 -37.43 -44.40
N LEU A 209 -18.74 -37.08 -44.61
CA LEU A 209 -19.65 -37.83 -45.48
C LEU A 209 -20.11 -36.92 -46.61
N ILE A 210 -19.96 -37.37 -47.85
CA ILE A 210 -20.45 -36.70 -49.05
C ILE A 210 -21.38 -37.61 -49.85
N GLU A 211 -22.43 -37.01 -50.41
CA GLU A 211 -23.44 -37.72 -51.18
C GLU A 211 -22.86 -38.31 -52.48
N ASP A 212 -21.94 -37.58 -53.12
CA ASP A 212 -21.26 -37.99 -54.34
C ASP A 212 -19.83 -37.43 -54.43
N TYR A 213 -19.08 -37.91 -55.42
CA TYR A 213 -17.70 -37.48 -55.68
C TYR A 213 -17.57 -36.03 -56.20
N ASN A 214 -18.67 -35.35 -56.55
CA ASN A 214 -18.64 -33.91 -56.85
C ASN A 214 -18.55 -33.09 -55.54
N GLY A 215 -19.10 -33.61 -54.45
CA GLY A 215 -19.00 -33.05 -53.09
C GLY A 215 -17.58 -32.96 -52.53
N LEU A 216 -16.61 -33.69 -53.11
CA LEU A 216 -15.18 -33.60 -52.75
C LEU A 216 -14.63 -32.17 -52.90
N LYS A 217 -15.18 -31.37 -53.82
CA LYS A 217 -14.80 -29.96 -53.98
C LYS A 217 -15.21 -29.09 -52.78
N GLY A 218 -16.35 -29.39 -52.15
CA GLY A 218 -16.80 -28.71 -50.92
C GLY A 218 -16.06 -29.17 -49.67
N ILE A 219 -15.60 -30.43 -49.65
CA ILE A 219 -14.70 -30.94 -48.61
C ILE A 219 -13.32 -30.28 -48.70
N LEU A 220 -12.83 -29.99 -49.91
CA LEU A 220 -11.51 -29.41 -50.17
C LEU A 220 -11.20 -28.22 -49.25
N ASP A 221 -12.09 -27.24 -49.15
CA ASP A 221 -11.87 -26.03 -48.35
C ASP A 221 -11.82 -26.31 -46.83
N ASN A 222 -12.65 -27.24 -46.34
CA ASN A 222 -12.68 -27.61 -44.93
C ASN A 222 -11.47 -28.48 -44.55
N PHE A 223 -11.12 -29.40 -45.46
CA PHE A 223 -10.00 -30.29 -45.33
C PHE A 223 -8.65 -29.54 -45.41
N GLN A 224 -8.55 -28.54 -46.30
CA GLN A 224 -7.43 -27.60 -46.34
C GLN A 224 -7.25 -26.87 -45.00
N LYS A 225 -8.31 -26.29 -44.43
CA LYS A 225 -8.23 -25.63 -43.11
C LYS A 225 -7.70 -26.57 -42.03
N LYS A 226 -8.08 -27.85 -42.06
CA LYS A 226 -7.56 -28.83 -41.11
C LYS A 226 -6.10 -29.19 -41.34
N ILE A 227 -5.68 -29.33 -42.58
CA ILE A 227 -4.28 -29.54 -42.92
C ILE A 227 -3.44 -28.32 -42.52
N PHE A 228 -3.93 -27.10 -42.77
CA PHE A 228 -3.27 -25.87 -42.32
C PHE A 228 -3.20 -25.77 -40.79
N ASN A 229 -4.19 -26.26 -40.05
CA ASN A 229 -4.09 -26.34 -38.58
C ASN A 229 -3.00 -27.31 -38.10
N ILE A 230 -2.64 -28.32 -38.91
CA ILE A 230 -1.56 -29.25 -38.63
C ILE A 230 -0.20 -28.63 -39.00
N GLU A 231 -0.14 -27.83 -40.07
CA GLU A 231 1.04 -27.03 -40.46
C GLU A 231 1.26 -25.80 -39.58
N GLY A 232 0.21 -25.33 -38.88
CA GLY A 232 0.25 -24.13 -38.04
C GLY A 232 -0.10 -22.83 -38.78
N SER A 233 -1.12 -22.79 -39.64
CA SER A 233 -1.54 -21.57 -40.35
C SER A 233 -3.03 -21.19 -40.18
N LYS A 234 -3.24 -19.89 -39.87
CA LYS A 234 -4.43 -19.02 -39.94
C LYS A 234 -5.80 -19.44 -39.38
N THR A 235 -5.96 -20.61 -38.79
CA THR A 235 -7.10 -20.86 -37.89
C THR A 235 -6.56 -21.17 -36.51
N ALA A 236 -6.66 -20.16 -35.64
CA ALA A 236 -6.32 -20.13 -34.21
C ALA A 236 -5.62 -21.39 -33.71
N LEU A 237 -4.34 -21.24 -33.35
CA LEU A 237 -3.67 -22.11 -32.39
C LEU A 237 -4.52 -22.20 -31.11
N ALA A 238 -5.53 -23.08 -31.13
CA ALA A 238 -6.17 -23.68 -29.97
C ALA A 238 -5.29 -24.84 -29.45
N GLY A 239 -3.98 -24.78 -29.73
CA GLY A 239 -2.96 -25.61 -29.12
C GLY A 239 -2.45 -24.96 -27.83
N ASN A 240 -1.71 -25.73 -27.02
CA ASN A 240 -1.01 -25.19 -25.87
C ASN A 240 0.13 -24.28 -26.36
N LEU A 241 -0.07 -22.96 -26.28
CA LEU A 241 0.98 -21.97 -26.52
C LEU A 241 2.02 -22.09 -25.39
N THR A 242 3.28 -22.06 -25.76
CA THR A 242 4.41 -22.14 -24.82
C THR A 242 5.11 -20.80 -24.72
N LYS A 243 5.76 -20.33 -25.80
CA LYS A 243 6.56 -19.08 -25.83
C LYS A 243 6.25 -18.18 -27.03
N GLU A 244 5.36 -18.60 -27.92
CA GLU A 244 4.92 -17.87 -29.12
C GLU A 244 4.39 -16.47 -28.77
N MET A 245 3.77 -16.33 -27.59
CA MET A 245 3.20 -15.08 -27.08
C MET A 245 3.88 -14.64 -25.78
N SER A 246 5.11 -15.09 -25.50
CA SER A 246 5.76 -14.95 -24.18
C SER A 246 5.75 -13.54 -23.62
N GLN A 247 6.06 -12.53 -24.45
CA GLN A 247 6.21 -11.13 -24.04
C GLN A 247 7.17 -10.97 -22.83
N SER A 248 8.27 -11.73 -22.79
CA SER A 248 9.25 -11.71 -21.71
C SER A 248 9.98 -10.37 -21.56
N GLY A 249 9.92 -9.78 -20.38
CA GLY A 249 10.34 -8.39 -20.15
C GLY A 249 9.17 -7.41 -20.11
N PHE A 250 7.94 -7.93 -19.98
CA PHE A 250 6.77 -7.14 -19.60
C PHE A 250 6.99 -6.43 -18.25
N SER A 251 7.63 -7.12 -17.32
CA SER A 251 8.22 -6.56 -16.10
C SER A 251 9.66 -7.04 -15.96
N ALA A 252 10.48 -6.29 -15.23
CA ALA A 252 11.89 -6.61 -15.03
C ALA A 252 12.38 -6.12 -13.66
N VAL A 253 13.29 -6.88 -13.06
CA VAL A 253 13.95 -6.51 -11.81
C VAL A 253 15.42 -6.96 -11.82
N TYR A 254 16.26 -6.26 -11.06
CA TYR A 254 17.72 -6.43 -11.11
C TYR A 254 18.31 -6.77 -9.73
N ASP A 255 18.72 -8.04 -9.56
CA ASP A 255 19.72 -8.51 -8.59
C ASP A 255 20.57 -9.59 -9.27
N THR A 256 19.92 -10.71 -9.61
CA THR A 256 20.10 -11.36 -10.91
C THR A 256 19.01 -10.86 -11.85
N LEU A 257 19.25 -10.86 -13.17
CA LEU A 257 18.25 -10.35 -14.09
C LEU A 257 17.06 -11.31 -14.15
N VAL A 258 15.88 -10.84 -13.75
CA VAL A 258 14.62 -11.59 -13.85
C VAL A 258 13.63 -10.81 -14.68
N LEU A 259 13.03 -11.50 -15.65
CA LEU A 259 12.05 -10.95 -16.58
C LEU A 259 10.71 -11.65 -16.43
N GLY A 260 9.63 -10.88 -16.26
CA GLY A 260 8.27 -11.39 -16.28
C GLY A 260 7.77 -11.65 -17.69
N SER A 261 7.13 -12.80 -17.91
CA SER A 261 6.70 -13.31 -19.21
C SER A 261 5.23 -13.67 -19.17
N VAL A 262 4.37 -12.66 -19.36
CA VAL A 262 2.92 -12.77 -19.10
C VAL A 262 2.19 -13.73 -20.04
N GLY A 263 2.64 -13.88 -21.29
CA GLY A 263 1.92 -14.69 -22.28
C GLY A 263 2.47 -16.11 -22.44
N SER A 264 3.49 -16.48 -21.66
CA SER A 264 3.99 -17.86 -21.64
C SER A 264 2.95 -18.86 -21.15
N ASN A 265 2.99 -20.07 -21.70
CA ASN A 265 2.19 -21.22 -21.26
C ASN A 265 0.67 -20.93 -21.26
N ASN A 266 0.13 -20.51 -22.41
CA ASN A 266 -1.26 -20.02 -22.57
C ASN A 266 -1.61 -18.91 -21.57
N TRP A 267 -0.80 -17.84 -21.53
CA TRP A 267 -1.02 -16.70 -20.62
C TRP A 267 -1.11 -17.03 -19.13
N ARG A 268 -0.74 -18.25 -18.72
CA ARG A 268 -0.48 -18.57 -17.32
C ARG A 268 0.63 -17.65 -16.79
N GLY A 269 1.65 -17.46 -17.61
CA GLY A 269 2.82 -16.65 -17.34
C GLY A 269 3.97 -17.42 -16.70
N SER A 270 5.17 -16.83 -16.75
CA SER A 270 6.39 -17.35 -16.12
C SER A 270 7.37 -16.21 -15.81
N LEU A 271 8.43 -16.52 -15.06
CA LEU A 271 9.60 -15.64 -14.93
C LEU A 271 10.80 -16.31 -15.62
N PHE A 272 11.67 -15.51 -16.21
CA PHE A 272 12.94 -15.97 -16.77
C PHE A 272 14.10 -15.33 -16.00
N GLU A 273 14.86 -16.15 -15.30
CA GLU A 273 16.12 -15.77 -14.64
C GLU A 273 17.27 -15.96 -15.64
N THR A 274 18.08 -14.92 -15.84
CA THR A 274 19.23 -14.92 -16.76
C THR A 274 20.53 -14.89 -15.95
N GLU A 275 21.31 -15.97 -16.01
CA GLU A 275 22.61 -16.07 -15.33
C GLU A 275 23.78 -15.81 -16.32
N GLY A 276 24.47 -14.68 -16.17
CA GLY A 276 25.69 -14.36 -16.94
C GLY A 276 25.48 -13.79 -18.35
N LEU A 277 26.59 -13.59 -19.08
CA LEU A 277 26.63 -13.09 -20.47
C LEU A 277 26.24 -14.15 -21.51
N ARG A 278 25.98 -15.40 -21.08
CA ARG A 278 25.59 -16.53 -21.93
C ARG A 278 24.11 -16.84 -21.68
N SER A 279 23.36 -16.93 -22.76
CA SER A 279 21.90 -17.00 -22.88
C SER A 279 21.23 -18.25 -22.30
N GLU A 280 21.71 -18.81 -21.18
CA GLU A 280 20.98 -19.88 -20.48
C GLU A 280 19.89 -19.25 -19.62
N GLU A 281 18.67 -19.27 -20.17
CA GLU A 281 17.48 -18.77 -19.50
C GLU A 281 16.84 -19.88 -18.68
N ARG A 282 16.65 -19.59 -17.39
CA ARG A 282 15.95 -20.49 -16.50
C ARG A 282 14.51 -20.03 -16.32
N GLU A 283 13.57 -20.86 -16.77
CA GLU A 283 12.15 -20.64 -16.55
C GLU A 283 11.75 -21.00 -15.12
N ILE A 284 11.08 -20.06 -14.44
CA ILE A 284 10.47 -20.20 -13.13
C ILE A 284 8.96 -20.15 -13.33
N GLN A 285 8.27 -21.21 -12.94
CA GLN A 285 6.85 -21.39 -13.20
C GLN A 285 6.13 -22.03 -12.02
N ASP A 286 4.81 -21.80 -11.96
CA ASP A 286 3.88 -22.57 -11.15
C ASP A 286 2.94 -23.36 -12.07
N PRO A 287 3.17 -24.66 -12.31
CA PRO A 287 2.34 -25.48 -13.18
C PRO A 287 0.88 -25.60 -12.72
N THR A 288 0.61 -25.34 -11.43
CA THR A 288 -0.73 -25.42 -10.83
C THR A 288 -1.55 -24.15 -11.00
N LEU A 289 -0.91 -23.05 -11.42
CA LEU A 289 -1.61 -21.80 -11.70
C LEU A 289 -2.55 -21.99 -12.91
N ASP A 290 -3.70 -21.33 -12.84
CA ASP A 290 -4.66 -21.31 -13.93
C ASP A 290 -4.06 -20.69 -15.21
N LYS A 291 -4.67 -20.97 -16.36
CA LYS A 291 -4.32 -20.30 -17.61
C LYS A 291 -4.89 -18.89 -17.60
N ASP A 292 -4.36 -18.00 -18.45
CA ASP A 292 -4.84 -16.61 -18.56
C ASP A 292 -4.66 -15.74 -17.29
N SER A 293 -3.75 -16.13 -16.41
CA SER A 293 -3.49 -15.49 -15.11
C SER A 293 -2.52 -14.31 -15.15
N TYR A 294 -1.69 -14.23 -16.19
CA TYR A 294 -0.64 -13.22 -16.39
C TYR A 294 0.41 -13.19 -15.27
N MET A 295 0.90 -14.35 -14.81
CA MET A 295 2.06 -14.37 -13.90
C MET A 295 3.26 -13.67 -14.56
N GLY A 296 3.98 -12.85 -13.81
CA GLY A 296 5.04 -12.00 -14.35
C GLY A 296 4.55 -10.64 -14.84
N TYR A 297 3.29 -10.27 -14.59
CA TYR A 297 2.81 -8.92 -14.87
C TYR A 297 3.59 -7.87 -14.07
N SER A 298 3.84 -8.18 -12.80
CA SER A 298 4.71 -7.45 -11.89
C SER A 298 5.68 -8.42 -11.22
N VAL A 299 6.87 -7.93 -10.89
CA VAL A 299 7.91 -8.70 -10.21
C VAL A 299 8.63 -7.79 -9.22
N ALA A 300 8.85 -8.30 -8.00
CA ALA A 300 9.70 -7.68 -7.00
C ALA A 300 10.69 -8.70 -6.42
N VAL A 301 11.86 -8.24 -6.01
CA VAL A 301 12.89 -9.05 -5.35
C VAL A 301 12.82 -8.80 -3.85
N GLY A 302 12.94 -9.87 -3.07
CA GLY A 302 13.13 -9.78 -1.63
C GLY A 302 14.35 -10.57 -1.17
N LYS A 303 14.82 -10.24 0.03
CA LYS A 303 15.90 -10.97 0.69
C LYS A 303 15.54 -11.20 2.16
N LYS A 304 15.76 -12.41 2.68
CA LYS A 304 15.57 -12.70 4.11
C LYS A 304 16.61 -13.70 4.60
N ASN A 305 17.45 -13.30 5.55
CA ASN A 305 18.54 -14.14 6.09
C ASN A 305 19.40 -14.73 4.96
N GLU A 306 19.85 -13.88 4.04
CA GLU A 306 20.61 -14.23 2.82
C GLU A 306 19.86 -15.04 1.75
N ASN A 307 18.63 -15.50 2.00
CA ASN A 307 17.82 -16.17 0.99
C ASN A 307 17.20 -15.16 0.04
N LEU A 308 17.41 -15.38 -1.27
CA LEU A 308 16.76 -14.61 -2.33
C LEU A 308 15.33 -15.09 -2.56
N LEU A 309 14.42 -14.14 -2.69
CA LEU A 309 12.99 -14.37 -2.88
C LEU A 309 12.50 -13.60 -4.10
N TYR A 310 11.59 -14.21 -4.87
CA TYR A 310 10.88 -13.51 -5.94
C TYR A 310 9.39 -13.46 -5.62
N PHE A 311 8.84 -12.26 -5.69
CA PHE A 311 7.41 -12.03 -5.65
C PHE A 311 6.95 -11.74 -7.06
N THR A 312 5.87 -12.38 -7.50
CA THR A 312 5.29 -12.09 -8.81
C THR A 312 3.78 -12.00 -8.76
N GLY A 313 3.24 -11.00 -9.46
CA GLY A 313 1.81 -10.78 -9.60
C GLY A 313 1.25 -11.53 -10.79
N ALA A 314 0.09 -12.14 -10.58
CA ALA A 314 -0.78 -12.76 -11.58
C ALA A 314 -2.18 -12.12 -11.46
N PRO A 315 -2.36 -10.86 -11.89
CA PRO A 315 -3.53 -10.05 -11.57
C PRO A 315 -4.83 -10.53 -12.23
N ARG A 316 -4.76 -11.50 -13.16
CA ARG A 316 -5.91 -12.12 -13.81
C ARG A 316 -6.25 -13.52 -13.29
N SER A 317 -5.43 -14.11 -12.41
CA SER A 317 -5.70 -15.43 -11.84
C SER A 317 -7.08 -15.47 -11.21
N GLU A 318 -7.91 -16.42 -11.64
CA GLU A 318 -9.30 -16.62 -11.24
C GLU A 318 -10.15 -15.33 -11.31
N HIS A 319 -9.75 -14.39 -12.17
CA HIS A 319 -10.30 -13.02 -12.28
C HIS A 319 -10.23 -12.18 -11.01
N MET A 320 -9.62 -12.67 -9.92
CA MET A 320 -9.46 -11.95 -8.65
C MET A 320 -8.05 -11.38 -8.47
N GLY A 321 -7.06 -12.01 -9.12
CA GLY A 321 -5.65 -11.70 -8.95
C GLY A 321 -5.01 -12.55 -7.84
N ARG A 322 -3.72 -12.80 -7.99
CA ARG A 322 -2.92 -13.63 -7.06
C ARG A 322 -1.48 -13.16 -7.04
N ILE A 323 -0.79 -13.37 -5.92
CA ILE A 323 0.67 -13.21 -5.81
C ILE A 323 1.28 -14.56 -5.50
N LEU A 324 2.42 -14.85 -6.12
CA LEU A 324 3.23 -16.01 -5.83
C LEU A 324 4.55 -15.57 -5.20
N LEU A 325 4.93 -16.22 -4.11
CA LEU A 325 6.24 -16.10 -3.49
C LEU A 325 7.06 -17.33 -3.85
N PHE A 326 8.19 -17.12 -4.51
CA PHE A 326 9.17 -18.14 -4.84
C PHE A 326 10.39 -18.03 -3.92
N ASN A 327 10.88 -19.19 -3.45
CA ASN A 327 12.18 -19.29 -2.77
C ASN A 327 13.09 -20.30 -3.49
N LYS A 328 14.41 -20.12 -3.34
CA LYS A 328 15.41 -20.99 -3.96
C LYS A 328 15.84 -22.06 -2.95
N VAL A 329 15.54 -23.32 -3.23
CA VAL A 329 15.93 -24.49 -2.42
C VAL A 329 16.74 -25.45 -3.30
N ASN A 330 17.96 -25.81 -2.89
CA ASN A 330 18.86 -26.70 -3.65
C ASN A 330 19.05 -26.25 -5.12
N ASN A 331 19.24 -24.95 -5.32
CA ASN A 331 19.33 -24.33 -6.64
C ASN A 331 18.07 -24.53 -7.50
N ASN A 332 16.88 -24.78 -6.92
CA ASN A 332 15.59 -24.86 -7.61
C ASN A 332 14.59 -23.88 -7.02
N TRP A 333 13.84 -23.19 -7.89
CA TRP A 333 12.78 -22.29 -7.47
C TRP A 333 11.51 -23.08 -7.18
N ILE A 334 10.96 -22.93 -5.98
CA ILE A 334 9.70 -23.53 -5.57
C ILE A 334 8.73 -22.46 -5.09
N VAL A 335 7.43 -22.72 -5.25
CA VAL A 335 6.38 -21.82 -4.74
C VAL A 335 6.24 -22.03 -3.24
N ALA A 336 6.67 -21.04 -2.45
CA ALA A 336 6.55 -21.06 -0.99
C ALA A 336 5.15 -20.68 -0.52
N GLN A 337 4.50 -19.71 -1.18
CA GLN A 337 3.17 -19.24 -0.81
C GLN A 337 2.40 -18.66 -2.01
N ARG A 338 1.06 -18.74 -1.94
CA ARG A 338 0.12 -18.10 -2.86
C ARG A 338 -0.82 -17.21 -2.06
N LEU A 339 -0.92 -15.93 -2.42
CA LEU A 339 -1.79 -14.95 -1.77
C LEU A 339 -2.94 -14.59 -2.72
N PRO A 340 -4.20 -14.95 -2.41
CA PRO A 340 -5.33 -14.63 -3.26
C PRO A 340 -5.79 -13.17 -3.05
N GLY A 341 -6.25 -12.53 -4.13
CA GLY A 341 -7.00 -11.28 -4.07
C GLY A 341 -8.43 -11.50 -3.54
N GLU A 342 -9.07 -10.43 -3.07
CA GLU A 342 -10.39 -10.50 -2.41
C GLU A 342 -11.57 -10.10 -3.31
N GLN A 343 -11.32 -9.40 -4.42
CA GLN A 343 -12.36 -8.85 -5.28
C GLN A 343 -12.06 -9.13 -6.76
N MET A 344 -13.05 -9.69 -7.46
CA MET A 344 -12.99 -9.89 -8.91
C MET A 344 -12.77 -8.57 -9.65
N GLY A 345 -11.89 -8.56 -10.62
CA GLY A 345 -11.56 -7.39 -11.43
C GLY A 345 -10.72 -6.33 -10.72
N SER A 346 -10.38 -6.52 -9.43
CA SER A 346 -9.57 -5.55 -8.67
C SER A 346 -8.13 -5.40 -9.19
N TYR A 347 -7.69 -6.39 -9.99
CA TYR A 347 -6.34 -6.46 -10.54
C TYR A 347 -5.28 -6.59 -9.44
N PHE A 348 -5.59 -7.33 -8.37
CA PHE A 348 -4.69 -7.56 -7.23
C PHE A 348 -3.37 -8.19 -7.67
N GLY A 349 -2.25 -7.57 -7.29
CA GLY A 349 -0.91 -7.96 -7.73
C GLY A 349 -0.45 -7.26 -9.01
N ALA A 350 -1.17 -6.23 -9.48
CA ALA A 350 -0.74 -5.46 -10.65
C ALA A 350 0.56 -4.68 -10.43
N GLU A 351 0.84 -4.30 -9.19
CA GLU A 351 2.04 -3.58 -8.78
C GLU A 351 2.58 -4.21 -7.49
N LEU A 352 3.90 -4.38 -7.40
CA LEU A 352 4.58 -4.97 -6.26
C LEU A 352 5.77 -4.10 -5.86
N CYS A 353 5.90 -3.82 -4.57
CA CYS A 353 7.03 -3.06 -4.03
C CYS A 353 7.54 -3.72 -2.74
N SER A 354 8.76 -4.25 -2.79
CA SER A 354 9.48 -4.76 -1.63
C SER A 354 10.09 -3.61 -0.84
N VAL A 355 9.88 -3.59 0.48
CA VAL A 355 10.39 -2.55 1.38
C VAL A 355 11.21 -3.20 2.50
N ASP A 356 12.47 -2.81 2.55
CA ASP A 356 13.40 -2.98 3.68
C ASP A 356 13.31 -1.68 4.49
N ILE A 357 12.51 -1.67 5.55
CA ILE A 357 12.02 -0.44 6.18
C ILE A 357 13.12 0.25 6.99
N ASP A 358 13.98 -0.53 7.65
CA ASP A 358 15.03 -0.03 8.53
C ASP A 358 16.44 -0.13 7.92
N SER A 359 16.52 -0.57 6.66
CA SER A 359 17.76 -0.68 5.88
C SER A 359 18.76 -1.69 6.47
N ASP A 360 18.27 -2.78 7.08
CA ASP A 360 19.09 -3.87 7.60
C ASP A 360 19.54 -4.86 6.50
N GLY A 361 19.04 -4.71 5.27
CA GLY A 361 19.33 -5.57 4.12
C GLY A 361 18.40 -6.79 3.98
N ASN A 362 17.42 -6.95 4.87
CA ASN A 362 16.30 -7.85 4.74
C ASN A 362 15.06 -7.09 4.26
N THR A 363 14.22 -7.77 3.50
CA THR A 363 12.89 -7.26 3.16
C THR A 363 11.95 -7.50 4.33
N ASP A 364 11.35 -6.43 4.85
CA ASP A 364 10.40 -6.52 5.96
C ASP A 364 8.96 -6.57 5.46
N PHE A 365 8.67 -5.82 4.40
CA PHE A 365 7.31 -5.67 3.87
C PHE A 365 7.25 -5.84 2.36
N LEU A 366 6.10 -6.32 1.89
CA LEU A 366 5.69 -6.28 0.49
C LEU A 366 4.39 -5.48 0.40
N LEU A 367 4.43 -4.42 -0.40
CA LEU A 367 3.26 -3.64 -0.76
C LEU A 367 2.73 -4.14 -2.09
N VAL A 368 1.40 -4.27 -2.16
CA VAL A 368 0.71 -4.85 -3.30
C VAL A 368 -0.39 -3.90 -3.76
N GLY A 369 -0.35 -3.50 -5.02
CA GLY A 369 -1.41 -2.73 -5.66
C GLY A 369 -2.57 -3.59 -6.17
N ALA A 370 -3.80 -3.14 -5.90
CA ALA A 370 -5.02 -3.55 -6.59
C ALA A 370 -5.71 -2.28 -7.14
N PRO A 371 -5.16 -1.68 -8.21
CA PRO A 371 -5.57 -0.36 -8.68
C PRO A 371 -7.02 -0.31 -9.18
N MET A 372 -7.62 -1.45 -9.57
CA MET A 372 -9.01 -1.52 -10.01
C MET A 372 -9.96 -1.96 -8.90
N PHE A 373 -9.49 -2.09 -7.66
CA PHE A 373 -10.36 -2.35 -6.51
C PHE A 373 -11.44 -1.27 -6.42
N HIS A 374 -12.69 -1.67 -6.27
CA HIS A 374 -13.82 -0.76 -6.31
C HIS A 374 -14.66 -0.86 -5.04
N GLN A 375 -14.78 0.25 -4.32
CA GLN A 375 -15.67 0.42 -3.18
C GLN A 375 -16.08 1.90 -3.09
N PRO A 376 -17.16 2.34 -3.76
CA PRO A 376 -17.55 3.75 -3.82
C PRO A 376 -17.54 4.44 -2.45
N PRO A 377 -16.94 5.63 -2.31
CA PRO A 377 -16.32 6.45 -3.36
C PRO A 377 -14.84 6.12 -3.65
N ARG A 378 -14.29 5.02 -3.12
CA ARG A 378 -12.87 4.63 -3.25
C ARG A 378 -12.64 3.74 -4.48
N GLU A 379 -11.60 4.06 -5.24
CA GLU A 379 -11.05 3.21 -6.32
C GLU A 379 -9.55 3.04 -6.14
N GLY A 380 -9.10 1.80 -6.13
CA GLY A 380 -7.74 1.42 -5.83
C GLY A 380 -7.51 1.14 -4.35
N ARG A 381 -6.63 0.18 -4.09
CA ARG A 381 -6.23 -0.26 -2.77
C ARG A 381 -4.79 -0.74 -2.82
N ILE A 382 -4.05 -0.49 -1.75
CA ILE A 382 -2.78 -1.18 -1.49
C ILE A 382 -2.95 -2.10 -0.29
N TYR A 383 -2.24 -3.22 -0.30
CA TYR A 383 -2.14 -4.16 0.80
C TYR A 383 -0.70 -4.20 1.28
N VAL A 384 -0.51 -4.22 2.59
CA VAL A 384 0.79 -4.29 3.23
C VAL A 384 0.92 -5.65 3.88
N TYR A 385 1.92 -6.42 3.45
CA TYR A 385 2.24 -7.72 4.03
C TYR A 385 3.60 -7.66 4.70
N THR A 386 3.72 -8.23 5.90
CA THR A 386 5.03 -8.44 6.56
C THR A 386 5.63 -9.78 6.16
N LEU A 387 6.95 -9.84 6.03
CA LEU A 387 7.73 -11.05 5.78
C LEU A 387 8.29 -11.59 7.09
N SER A 388 7.67 -12.66 7.59
CA SER A 388 8.12 -13.36 8.79
C SER A 388 9.45 -14.11 8.59
N ASP A 389 10.13 -14.43 9.69
CA ASP A 389 11.39 -15.18 9.68
C ASP A 389 11.27 -16.60 9.08
N LYS A 390 10.05 -17.14 9.00
CA LYS A 390 9.76 -18.41 8.35
C LYS A 390 9.54 -18.29 6.83
N ILE A 391 9.82 -17.13 6.24
CA ILE A 391 9.60 -16.83 4.82
C ILE A 391 8.11 -16.99 4.45
N GLN A 392 7.25 -16.40 5.29
CA GLN A 392 5.81 -16.35 5.07
C GLN A 392 5.33 -14.90 5.10
N MET A 393 4.49 -14.54 4.13
CA MET A 393 3.82 -13.26 4.05
C MET A 393 2.54 -13.29 4.87
N LEU A 394 2.39 -12.34 5.78
CA LEU A 394 1.20 -12.14 6.60
C LEU A 394 0.63 -10.75 6.32
N MET A 395 -0.68 -10.65 6.10
CA MET A 395 -1.34 -9.36 5.85
C MET A 395 -1.37 -8.55 7.14
N GLU A 396 -0.78 -7.36 7.12
CA GLU A 396 -0.82 -6.41 8.24
C GLU A 396 -2.01 -5.47 8.12
N MET A 397 -2.17 -4.86 6.94
CA MET A 397 -3.23 -3.89 6.71
C MET A 397 -3.51 -3.68 5.22
N ASN A 398 -4.57 -2.94 4.93
CA ASN A 398 -4.82 -2.35 3.61
C ASN A 398 -5.08 -0.86 3.75
N VAL A 399 -4.77 -0.11 2.69
CA VAL A 399 -4.93 1.34 2.63
C VAL A 399 -5.67 1.70 1.34
N SER A 400 -6.66 2.58 1.47
CA SER A 400 -7.41 3.17 0.37
C SER A 400 -7.69 4.64 0.68
N VAL A 401 -7.73 5.46 -0.35
CA VAL A 401 -8.06 6.89 -0.25
C VAL A 401 -9.50 7.16 -0.69
N LEU A 402 -10.09 8.26 -0.22
CA LEU A 402 -11.45 8.68 -0.59
C LEU A 402 -11.47 9.34 -1.98
N SER A 403 -11.12 8.59 -3.02
CA SER A 403 -11.04 9.07 -4.39
C SER A 403 -11.22 7.95 -5.42
N GLN A 404 -11.66 8.30 -6.62
CA GLN A 404 -11.78 7.40 -7.77
C GLN A 404 -10.65 7.65 -8.76
N GLY A 405 -9.48 7.06 -8.54
CA GLY A 405 -8.31 7.39 -9.35
C GLY A 405 -7.28 6.30 -9.52
N ARG A 406 -7.68 5.04 -9.31
CA ARG A 406 -6.81 3.86 -9.35
C ARG A 406 -5.60 3.98 -8.43
N PHE A 407 -5.86 4.32 -7.17
CA PHE A 407 -4.82 4.37 -6.14
C PHE A 407 -4.07 3.03 -6.04
N GLY A 408 -2.73 3.08 -6.01
CA GLY A 408 -1.89 1.87 -6.04
C GLY A 408 -1.55 1.38 -7.45
N SER A 409 -1.70 2.24 -8.47
CA SER A 409 -1.26 1.93 -9.85
C SER A 409 0.26 1.90 -10.00
N SER A 410 0.97 2.63 -9.14
CA SER A 410 2.42 2.59 -9.01
C SER A 410 2.78 2.74 -7.54
N ILE A 411 3.79 2.02 -7.08
CA ILE A 411 4.26 2.04 -5.68
C ILE A 411 5.78 2.05 -5.70
N SER A 412 6.39 3.02 -5.03
CA SER A 412 7.84 3.13 -4.97
C SER A 412 8.33 3.23 -3.54
N SER A 413 9.29 2.37 -3.18
CA SER A 413 10.06 2.52 -1.94
C SER A 413 11.05 3.65 -2.14
N LEU A 414 10.87 4.69 -1.35
CA LEU A 414 11.73 5.85 -1.29
C LEU A 414 12.82 5.61 -0.25
N THR A 415 13.81 6.49 -0.21
CA THR A 415 14.66 6.58 0.97
C THR A 415 13.89 7.24 2.12
N ASP A 416 14.55 7.40 3.25
CA ASP A 416 14.07 8.23 4.36
C ASP A 416 13.98 9.71 3.93
N LEU A 417 12.77 10.28 3.91
CA LEU A 417 12.52 11.69 3.57
C LEU A 417 12.45 12.61 4.81
N ASN A 418 12.21 12.06 6.00
CA ASN A 418 11.98 12.84 7.22
C ASN A 418 13.13 12.76 8.25
N GLY A 419 14.12 11.91 7.99
CA GLY A 419 15.31 11.71 8.82
C GLY A 419 15.07 10.86 10.07
N ASP A 420 14.00 10.06 10.12
CA ASP A 420 13.70 9.18 11.28
C ASP A 420 14.39 7.80 11.21
N GLY A 421 15.14 7.54 10.14
CA GLY A 421 15.89 6.32 9.90
C GLY A 421 15.06 5.21 9.26
N LEU A 422 13.81 5.47 8.86
CA LEU A 422 12.95 4.52 8.15
C LEU A 422 12.73 4.95 6.70
N LYS A 423 12.64 3.97 5.79
CA LYS A 423 12.29 4.25 4.40
C LYS A 423 10.82 4.68 4.29
N ASP A 424 10.56 5.58 3.35
CA ASP A 424 9.20 6.04 3.04
C ASP A 424 8.66 5.40 1.76
N VAL A 425 7.38 5.64 1.46
CA VAL A 425 6.71 5.07 0.27
C VAL A 425 5.92 6.15 -0.47
N ALA A 426 6.07 6.18 -1.80
CA ALA A 426 5.17 6.92 -2.68
C ALA A 426 4.17 5.99 -3.35
N VAL A 427 2.92 6.43 -3.46
CA VAL A 427 1.83 5.71 -4.12
C VAL A 427 1.15 6.60 -5.15
N GLY A 428 1.05 6.12 -6.38
CA GLY A 428 0.42 6.82 -7.49
C GLY A 428 -1.08 6.53 -7.62
N ALA A 429 -1.84 7.57 -7.96
CA ALA A 429 -3.25 7.50 -8.29
C ALA A 429 -3.51 8.33 -9.57
N PRO A 430 -3.11 7.80 -10.74
CA PRO A 430 -3.01 8.58 -11.98
C PRO A 430 -4.36 9.05 -12.53
N LEU A 431 -5.48 8.43 -12.13
CA LEU A 431 -6.80 8.82 -12.65
C LEU A 431 -7.55 9.80 -11.73
N GLU A 432 -6.98 10.17 -10.58
CA GLU A 432 -7.60 11.16 -9.69
C GLU A 432 -7.71 12.55 -10.33
N ASP A 433 -8.56 13.39 -9.73
CA ASP A 433 -8.73 14.80 -10.11
C ASP A 433 -9.09 14.97 -11.60
N ASP A 434 -10.03 14.17 -12.11
CA ASP A 434 -10.41 14.10 -13.53
C ASP A 434 -9.21 13.75 -14.43
N HIS A 435 -8.59 12.60 -14.16
CA HIS A 435 -7.48 12.06 -14.95
C HIS A 435 -6.20 12.93 -14.94
N ARG A 436 -6.13 13.93 -14.07
CA ARG A 436 -4.93 14.76 -13.85
C ARG A 436 -3.86 13.96 -13.10
N GLY A 437 -4.30 13.23 -12.08
CA GLY A 437 -3.47 12.34 -11.28
C GLY A 437 -2.86 12.99 -10.04
N ALA A 438 -2.55 12.15 -9.06
CA ALA A 438 -1.94 12.53 -7.79
C ALA A 438 -0.93 11.48 -7.30
N VAL A 439 -0.05 11.92 -6.40
CA VAL A 439 0.89 11.07 -5.67
C VAL A 439 0.73 11.28 -4.17
N TYR A 440 0.76 10.20 -3.41
CA TYR A 440 0.67 10.19 -1.96
C TYR A 440 1.99 9.73 -1.35
N ILE A 441 2.45 10.43 -0.31
CA ILE A 441 3.65 10.09 0.45
C ILE A 441 3.25 9.52 1.80
N TYR A 442 3.65 8.29 2.06
CA TYR A 442 3.44 7.59 3.32
C TYR A 442 4.78 7.47 4.03
N LEU A 443 4.81 7.93 5.29
CA LEU A 443 6.00 7.78 6.11
C LEU A 443 6.12 6.34 6.62
N GLY A 444 7.35 5.86 6.75
CA GLY A 444 7.66 4.55 7.28
C GLY A 444 7.18 4.34 8.72
N GLU A 445 6.87 3.09 9.05
CA GLU A 445 6.58 2.64 10.42
C GLU A 445 7.11 1.22 10.63
N LYS A 446 7.92 1.00 11.68
CA LYS A 446 8.57 -0.30 11.93
C LYS A 446 7.60 -1.49 12.04
N LEU A 447 6.42 -1.29 12.63
CA LEU A 447 5.51 -2.40 12.93
C LEU A 447 4.60 -2.76 11.76
N LYS A 448 4.09 -1.75 11.06
CA LYS A 448 3.07 -1.91 9.99
C LYS A 448 3.62 -1.68 8.59
N GLY A 449 4.90 -1.34 8.47
CA GLY A 449 5.57 -0.94 7.23
C GLY A 449 5.38 0.53 6.93
N ILE A 450 4.13 1.00 6.87
CA ILE A 450 3.79 2.40 6.62
C ILE A 450 2.74 2.91 7.59
N ARG A 451 2.74 4.22 7.84
CA ARG A 451 1.65 4.87 8.59
C ARG A 451 0.34 4.80 7.79
N PRO A 452 -0.83 4.59 8.40
CA PRO A 452 -2.10 4.50 7.66
C PRO A 452 -2.52 5.80 6.97
N GLU A 453 -2.14 6.94 7.54
CA GLU A 453 -2.40 8.26 6.98
C GLU A 453 -1.20 8.75 6.19
N PHE A 454 -1.44 9.26 4.98
CA PHE A 454 -0.38 9.87 4.17
C PHE A 454 0.08 11.18 4.83
N SER A 455 1.38 11.46 4.76
CA SER A 455 1.96 12.71 5.23
C SER A 455 1.76 13.86 4.23
N GLN A 456 1.69 13.52 2.94
CA GLN A 456 1.54 14.51 1.88
C GLN A 456 0.76 13.93 0.69
N ARG A 457 -0.10 14.75 0.09
CA ARG A 457 -0.74 14.50 -1.21
C ARG A 457 -0.31 15.58 -2.19
N ILE A 458 0.23 15.17 -3.33
CA ILE A 458 0.70 16.05 -4.39
C ILE A 458 -0.22 15.88 -5.59
N SER A 459 -1.10 16.86 -5.83
CA SER A 459 -2.02 16.86 -6.96
C SER A 459 -1.43 17.59 -8.17
N ALA A 460 -1.56 16.98 -9.34
CA ALA A 460 -1.19 17.62 -10.59
C ALA A 460 -2.06 18.83 -10.96
N VAL A 461 -3.22 19.02 -10.31
CA VAL A 461 -4.09 20.19 -10.51
C VAL A 461 -3.38 21.49 -10.11
N MET A 462 -2.56 21.43 -9.07
CA MET A 462 -1.81 22.58 -8.54
C MET A 462 -0.62 22.97 -9.42
N MET A 463 -0.28 22.16 -10.41
CA MET A 463 0.85 22.40 -11.30
C MET A 463 0.45 23.29 -12.47
N ARG A 464 1.36 24.18 -12.89
CA ARG A 464 1.15 25.11 -14.03
C ARG A 464 0.89 24.35 -15.33
N SER A 465 1.60 23.25 -15.53
CA SER A 465 1.36 22.32 -16.64
C SER A 465 0.09 21.52 -16.37
N LYS A 466 -0.85 21.51 -17.33
CA LYS A 466 -2.07 20.68 -17.28
C LYS A 466 -1.74 19.20 -17.52
N LEU A 467 -1.00 18.59 -16.59
CA LEU A 467 -0.58 17.20 -16.68
C LEU A 467 -1.77 16.25 -16.62
N GLN A 468 -1.65 15.10 -17.30
CA GLN A 468 -2.57 13.98 -17.22
C GLN A 468 -1.81 12.74 -16.77
N PHE A 469 -2.50 11.85 -16.04
CA PHE A 469 -1.94 10.59 -15.54
C PHE A 469 -0.67 10.78 -14.69
N PHE A 470 -0.57 11.89 -13.97
CA PHE A 470 0.52 12.12 -13.04
C PHE A 470 0.50 11.08 -11.93
N GLY A 471 1.62 10.39 -11.70
CA GLY A 471 1.70 9.25 -10.78
C GLY A 471 1.51 7.90 -11.45
N GLN A 472 1.52 7.81 -12.78
CA GLN A 472 1.47 6.52 -13.49
C GLN A 472 2.75 5.68 -13.33
N SER A 473 3.87 6.31 -12.98
CA SER A 473 5.14 5.66 -12.62
C SER A 473 5.90 6.56 -11.65
N ILE A 474 6.60 5.97 -10.69
CA ILE A 474 7.31 6.70 -9.64
C ILE A 474 8.64 5.99 -9.35
N ASP A 475 9.71 6.76 -9.24
CA ASP A 475 10.98 6.32 -8.66
C ASP A 475 11.53 7.40 -7.73
N GLY A 476 12.24 7.03 -6.66
CA GLY A 476 12.74 8.00 -5.71
C GLY A 476 13.86 7.47 -4.83
N LYS A 477 14.93 7.00 -5.49
CA LYS A 477 16.13 6.45 -4.84
C LYS A 477 17.40 7.26 -5.12
N MET A 478 17.28 8.39 -5.82
CA MET A 478 18.41 9.17 -6.32
C MET A 478 18.31 10.63 -5.88
N ASP A 479 19.45 11.21 -5.57
CA ASP A 479 19.64 12.65 -5.40
C ASP A 479 20.09 13.22 -6.76
N LEU A 480 19.18 13.90 -7.46
CA LEU A 480 19.44 14.55 -8.75
C LEU A 480 19.83 16.03 -8.56
N GLY A 481 19.56 16.61 -7.39
CA GLY A 481 19.93 17.96 -7.00
C GLY A 481 21.36 18.10 -6.49
N GLU A 482 22.02 16.98 -6.18
CA GLU A 482 23.31 16.88 -5.48
C GLU A 482 23.33 17.57 -4.11
N ASP A 483 22.18 17.78 -3.47
CA ASP A 483 22.04 18.44 -2.17
C ASP A 483 22.08 17.47 -0.98
N GLY A 484 22.20 16.17 -1.26
CA GLY A 484 22.22 15.09 -0.28
C GLY A 484 20.83 14.60 0.12
N LEU A 485 19.76 15.15 -0.48
CA LEU A 485 18.39 14.71 -0.27
C LEU A 485 17.89 13.91 -1.47
N THR A 486 16.97 12.99 -1.22
CA THR A 486 16.41 12.16 -2.29
C THR A 486 15.36 12.91 -3.07
N ASP A 487 15.43 12.83 -4.40
CA ASP A 487 14.42 13.37 -5.29
C ASP A 487 13.44 12.28 -5.72
N ILE A 488 12.20 12.70 -5.98
CA ILE A 488 11.14 11.82 -6.46
C ILE A 488 10.85 12.17 -7.92
N VAL A 489 11.01 11.19 -8.81
CA VAL A 489 10.70 11.30 -10.24
C VAL A 489 9.34 10.68 -10.49
N VAL A 490 8.43 11.47 -11.06
CA VAL A 490 7.04 11.06 -11.32
C VAL A 490 6.72 11.17 -12.80
N GLY A 491 6.29 10.06 -13.38
CA GLY A 491 5.81 10.02 -14.76
C GLY A 491 4.40 10.58 -14.92
N ALA A 492 4.18 11.26 -16.04
CA ALA A 492 2.88 11.73 -16.52
C ALA A 492 2.79 11.53 -18.04
N ARG A 493 1.61 11.71 -18.62
CA ARG A 493 1.43 11.60 -20.07
C ARG A 493 2.24 12.67 -20.80
N GLY A 494 3.29 12.25 -21.50
CA GLY A 494 4.16 13.14 -22.28
C GLY A 494 5.12 14.00 -21.46
N ALA A 495 5.26 13.75 -20.15
CA ALA A 495 6.14 14.51 -19.27
C ALA A 495 6.69 13.65 -18.13
N VAL A 496 7.85 14.05 -17.60
CA VAL A 496 8.43 13.52 -16.37
C VAL A 496 8.67 14.71 -15.44
N VAL A 497 8.23 14.60 -14.19
CA VAL A 497 8.33 15.66 -13.19
C VAL A 497 9.32 15.21 -12.12
N VAL A 498 10.30 16.04 -11.82
CA VAL A 498 11.22 15.82 -10.69
C VAL A 498 10.75 16.70 -9.53
N LEU A 499 10.44 16.07 -8.41
CA LEU A 499 10.09 16.71 -7.16
C LEU A 499 11.30 16.65 -6.23
N ARG A 500 11.78 17.82 -5.80
CA ARG A 500 12.91 17.89 -4.88
C ARG A 500 12.46 17.87 -3.44
N SER A 501 13.15 17.08 -2.64
CA SER A 501 12.95 17.07 -1.18
C SER A 501 13.50 18.34 -0.55
N ARG A 502 13.02 18.65 0.64
CA ARG A 502 13.43 19.84 1.41
C ARG A 502 14.07 19.38 2.73
N PRO A 503 15.08 20.10 3.25
CA PRO A 503 15.67 19.76 4.53
C PRO A 503 14.61 19.77 5.66
N VAL A 504 14.63 18.76 6.52
CA VAL A 504 13.74 18.64 7.68
C VAL A 504 14.52 18.93 8.95
N LEU A 505 14.04 19.89 9.75
CA LEU A 505 14.63 20.26 11.04
C LEU A 505 13.72 19.84 12.19
N SER A 506 14.32 19.18 13.17
CA SER A 506 13.69 18.81 14.43
C SER A 506 13.94 19.92 15.46
N ILE A 507 12.85 20.46 16.01
CA ILE A 507 12.91 21.55 16.99
C ILE A 507 12.25 21.10 18.29
N SER A 508 12.90 21.40 19.41
CA SER A 508 12.30 21.23 20.74
C SER A 508 12.34 22.54 21.51
N ALA A 509 11.24 22.87 22.17
CA ALA A 509 11.13 24.06 23.01
C ALA A 509 11.27 23.69 24.49
N HIS A 510 11.98 24.52 25.25
CA HIS A 510 12.16 24.39 26.68
C HIS A 510 11.91 25.75 27.33
N LEU A 511 11.16 25.75 28.42
CA LEU A 511 10.91 26.94 29.22
C LEU A 511 11.74 26.88 30.50
N HIS A 512 12.47 27.96 30.78
CA HIS A 512 13.15 28.18 32.04
C HIS A 512 12.64 29.47 32.66
N PHE A 513 12.70 29.59 33.98
CA PHE A 513 12.23 30.78 34.67
C PHE A 513 13.14 31.12 35.84
N HIS A 514 13.18 32.41 36.17
CA HIS A 514 13.91 32.93 37.32
C HIS A 514 13.13 34.10 37.93
N PRO A 515 13.00 34.20 39.27
CA PRO A 515 13.48 33.26 40.30
C PRO A 515 12.75 31.90 40.28
N SER A 516 13.26 30.91 41.03
CA SER A 516 12.68 29.54 41.10
C SER A 516 11.29 29.47 41.76
N GLU A 517 10.92 30.52 42.49
CA GLU A 517 9.63 30.64 43.18
C GLU A 517 9.20 32.12 43.18
N ILE A 518 7.90 32.37 43.11
CA ILE A 518 7.33 33.73 43.20
C ILE A 518 7.17 34.08 44.68
N SER A 519 7.99 35.03 45.15
CA SER A 519 7.89 35.47 46.54
C SER A 519 6.51 36.05 46.88
N THR A 520 5.92 35.55 47.96
CA THR A 520 4.58 35.94 48.42
C THR A 520 4.56 37.25 49.21
N ASP A 521 5.72 37.79 49.57
CA ASP A 521 5.85 39.02 50.37
C ASP A 521 5.37 40.28 49.66
N ARG A 522 5.29 40.25 48.33
CA ARG A 522 4.90 41.39 47.50
C ARG A 522 3.40 41.44 47.19
N PHE A 523 2.63 40.44 47.60
CA PHE A 523 1.18 40.41 47.38
C PHE A 523 0.43 40.92 48.61
N ASP A 524 -0.24 42.05 48.45
CA ASP A 524 -1.15 42.67 49.42
C ASP A 524 -2.37 43.23 48.69
N CYS A 525 -3.53 42.57 48.86
CA CYS A 525 -4.79 43.02 48.28
C CYS A 525 -5.35 44.32 48.91
N LEU A 526 -4.63 44.92 49.86
CA LEU A 526 -4.99 46.17 50.53
C LEU A 526 -4.27 47.41 49.96
N ALA A 527 -3.32 47.21 49.04
CA ALA A 527 -2.55 48.28 48.40
C ALA A 527 -3.22 48.76 47.09
N LYS A 528 -2.79 49.93 46.58
CA LYS A 528 -3.20 50.41 45.23
C LYS A 528 -2.76 49.38 44.18
N GLU A 529 -3.52 49.24 43.10
CA GLU A 529 -3.20 48.31 42.01
C GLU A 529 -1.91 48.71 41.29
N ILE A 530 -0.78 48.18 41.75
CA ILE A 530 0.52 48.27 41.07
C ILE A 530 0.75 46.94 40.34
N ILE A 531 1.23 47.04 39.10
CA ILE A 531 1.67 45.90 38.31
C ILE A 531 3.20 45.86 38.36
N SER A 532 3.78 44.70 38.64
CA SER A 532 5.24 44.56 38.76
C SER A 532 5.73 43.27 38.10
N PRO A 533 6.95 43.26 37.53
CA PRO A 533 7.55 42.04 37.00
C PRO A 533 7.91 41.10 38.15
N VAL A 534 7.44 39.86 38.06
CA VAL A 534 7.64 38.84 39.11
C VAL A 534 8.59 37.74 38.67
N VAL A 535 8.60 37.41 37.38
CA VAL A 535 9.32 36.27 36.82
C VAL A 535 9.88 36.67 35.46
N THR A 536 11.15 36.34 35.23
CA THR A 536 11.75 36.35 33.88
C THR A 536 11.66 34.96 33.31
N LEU A 537 10.88 34.80 32.24
CA LEU A 537 10.72 33.56 31.51
C LEU A 537 11.72 33.53 30.33
N THR A 538 12.48 32.47 30.21
CA THR A 538 13.41 32.22 29.10
C THR A 538 12.89 31.07 28.26
N ALA A 539 12.46 31.36 27.04
CA ALA A 539 12.07 30.36 26.05
C ALA A 539 13.28 29.97 25.19
N CYS A 540 13.75 28.73 25.30
CA CYS A 540 14.87 28.20 24.54
C CYS A 540 14.39 27.19 23.49
N PHE A 541 14.90 27.32 22.27
CA PHE A 541 14.69 26.38 21.18
C PHE A 541 16.00 25.69 20.86
N ASN A 542 15.96 24.35 20.85
CA ASN A 542 17.04 23.51 20.35
C ASN A 542 16.66 23.01 18.95
N MET A 543 17.52 23.21 17.98
CA MET A 543 17.31 22.89 16.57
C MET A 543 18.40 21.95 16.08
N ALA A 544 18.00 20.85 15.46
CA ALA A 544 18.89 19.90 14.81
C ALA A 544 18.30 19.50 13.45
N GLU A 545 19.15 19.33 12.45
CA GLU A 545 18.72 18.79 11.16
C GLU A 545 18.53 17.28 11.25
N ALA A 546 17.37 16.79 10.81
CA ALA A 546 17.06 15.37 10.75
C ALA A 546 17.62 14.74 9.46
N THR A 547 17.39 15.40 8.32
CA THR A 547 17.82 14.94 6.99
C THR A 547 19.19 15.55 6.67
N LYS A 548 20.31 14.87 6.91
CA LYS A 548 21.69 15.40 6.79
C LYS A 548 22.06 15.96 5.40
N SER A 549 21.58 17.16 5.04
CA SER A 549 21.83 17.75 3.72
C SER A 549 23.26 18.32 3.63
N LYS A 550 23.82 18.37 2.42
CA LYS A 550 25.19 18.86 2.18
C LYS A 550 25.28 20.39 2.22
N VAL A 551 24.15 21.09 2.09
CA VAL A 551 24.09 22.55 1.95
C VAL A 551 23.30 23.14 3.13
N LEU A 552 23.91 23.20 4.32
CA LEU A 552 23.24 23.80 5.48
C LEU A 552 23.68 25.24 5.77
N SER A 553 22.89 26.19 5.28
CA SER A 553 22.82 27.56 5.81
C SER A 553 21.37 28.01 6.06
N ALA A 554 20.44 27.06 6.19
CA ALA A 554 19.01 27.35 6.31
C ALA A 554 18.61 27.55 7.77
N GLY A 555 18.36 28.79 8.17
CA GLY A 555 17.60 29.08 9.39
C GLY A 555 16.11 28.80 9.20
N MET A 556 15.37 28.70 10.30
CA MET A 556 13.91 28.55 10.27
C MET A 556 13.21 29.68 11.01
N ASN A 557 12.17 30.24 10.38
CA ASN A 557 11.26 31.16 11.05
C ASN A 557 10.20 30.37 11.82
N VAL A 558 10.20 30.54 13.15
CA VAL A 558 9.25 29.93 14.07
C VAL A 558 8.39 31.01 14.69
N SER A 559 7.08 30.81 14.66
CA SER A 559 6.11 31.61 15.40
C SER A 559 5.71 30.84 16.65
N TYR A 560 5.81 31.46 17.83
CA TYR A 560 5.40 30.84 19.08
C TYR A 560 4.49 31.75 19.89
N SER A 561 3.50 31.15 20.56
CA SER A 561 2.67 31.77 21.59
C SER A 561 3.16 31.35 22.96
N LEU A 562 3.05 32.27 23.92
CA LEU A 562 3.24 32.04 25.33
C LEU A 562 1.96 32.42 26.05
N ASP A 563 1.28 31.44 26.63
CA ASP A 563 -0.03 31.58 27.27
C ASP A 563 0.12 31.37 28.79
N VAL A 564 -0.33 32.34 29.59
CA VAL A 564 -0.22 32.28 31.06
C VAL A 564 -1.58 32.03 31.72
N ASP A 565 -1.62 31.02 32.58
CA ASP A 565 -2.83 30.43 33.19
C ASP A 565 -3.94 30.14 32.14
N PRO A 566 -3.66 29.36 31.07
CA PRO A 566 -4.59 29.19 29.95
C PRO A 566 -5.94 28.56 30.36
N VAL A 567 -5.96 27.77 31.44
CA VAL A 567 -7.16 27.07 31.92
C VAL A 567 -8.05 27.97 32.80
N ARG A 568 -7.55 29.10 33.32
CA ARG A 568 -8.28 29.94 34.29
C ARG A 568 -9.10 31.03 33.61
N GLN A 569 -10.36 31.19 34.07
CA GLN A 569 -11.23 32.30 33.67
C GLN A 569 -10.63 33.67 33.96
N ARG A 570 -9.99 33.83 35.14
CA ARG A 570 -9.23 35.02 35.52
C ARG A 570 -7.75 34.65 35.66
N SER A 571 -6.93 35.13 34.75
CA SER A 571 -5.47 34.93 34.81
C SER A 571 -4.86 35.81 35.88
N ARG A 572 -3.87 35.27 36.58
CA ARG A 572 -3.17 35.94 37.68
C ARG A 572 -1.95 36.74 37.19
N ALA A 573 -1.48 36.46 35.98
CA ALA A 573 -0.27 37.02 35.42
C ALA A 573 -0.47 37.41 33.95
N PHE A 574 0.35 38.35 33.45
CA PHE A 574 0.21 38.96 32.13
C PHE A 574 1.59 39.32 31.56
N TYR A 575 1.69 39.52 30.25
CA TYR A 575 2.93 39.92 29.56
C TYR A 575 3.07 41.45 29.36
N SER A 576 2.24 42.25 30.02
CA SER A 576 2.25 43.71 29.92
C SER A 576 2.07 44.35 31.30
N ASP A 577 2.78 45.44 31.52
CA ASP A 577 2.68 46.30 32.70
C ASP A 577 1.45 47.23 32.68
N THR A 578 0.79 47.37 31.52
CA THR A 578 -0.36 48.27 31.30
C THR A 578 -1.64 47.51 30.94
N ASN A 579 -1.53 46.35 30.29
CA ASN A 579 -2.67 45.58 29.80
C ASN A 579 -2.85 44.25 30.56
N LYS A 580 -3.75 44.23 31.56
CA LYS A 580 -4.17 43.01 32.29
C LYS A 580 -4.93 41.99 31.41
N GLY A 581 -5.22 42.31 30.15
CA GLY A 581 -5.75 41.38 29.17
C GLY A 581 -4.69 40.59 28.41
N ALA A 582 -3.41 40.99 28.49
CA ALA A 582 -2.29 40.40 27.74
C ALA A 582 -1.85 39.05 28.32
N ARG A 583 -2.74 38.05 28.27
CA ARG A 583 -2.51 36.67 28.74
C ARG A 583 -1.74 35.80 27.75
N SER A 584 -1.67 36.24 26.51
CA SER A 584 -0.95 35.58 25.43
C SER A 584 0.05 36.55 24.83
N LEU A 585 1.27 36.08 24.57
CA LEU A 585 2.29 36.80 23.82
C LEU A 585 2.63 35.99 22.57
N LEU A 586 2.50 36.61 21.40
CA LEU A 586 2.93 36.03 20.12
C LEU A 586 4.27 36.63 19.72
N SER A 587 5.21 35.80 19.30
CA SER A 587 6.52 36.22 18.81
C SER A 587 6.91 35.38 17.60
N THR A 588 7.59 36.01 16.64
CA THR A 588 8.15 35.32 15.47
C THR A 588 9.65 35.55 15.46
N VAL A 589 10.41 34.46 15.41
CA VAL A 589 11.87 34.48 15.54
C VAL A 589 12.52 33.60 14.48
N GLU A 590 13.70 34.00 14.03
CA GLU A 590 14.53 33.20 13.14
C GLU A 590 15.55 32.40 13.95
N LEU A 591 15.53 31.07 13.79
CA LEU A 591 16.45 30.14 14.43
C LEU A 591 17.58 29.79 13.45
N ARG A 592 18.82 30.15 13.78
CA ARG A 592 20.01 29.84 12.96
C ARG A 592 21.07 29.00 13.68
N LYS A 593 21.04 29.00 15.01
CA LYS A 593 21.99 28.29 15.87
C LYS A 593 21.33 27.03 16.43
N GLU A 594 22.15 26.07 16.83
CA GLU A 594 21.71 24.85 17.51
C GLU A 594 20.84 25.16 18.74
N ARG A 595 21.19 26.21 19.50
CA ARG A 595 20.37 26.70 20.62
C ARG A 595 20.17 28.21 20.55
N THR A 596 18.92 28.64 20.63
CA THR A 596 18.53 30.06 20.63
C THR A 596 17.51 30.31 21.75
N CYS A 597 17.72 31.34 22.57
CA CYS A 597 16.86 31.63 23.73
C CYS A 597 16.37 33.09 23.73
N PHE A 598 15.14 33.29 24.20
CA PHE A 598 14.47 34.60 24.26
C PHE A 598 13.88 34.83 25.65
N ASN A 599 14.14 36.01 26.23
CA ASN A 599 13.66 36.38 27.56
C ASN A 599 12.38 37.20 27.49
N HIS A 600 11.43 36.91 28.37
CA HIS A 600 10.13 37.55 28.49
C HIS A 600 9.86 37.90 29.95
N SER A 601 9.32 39.09 30.22
CA SER A 601 8.93 39.47 31.57
C SER A 601 7.47 39.12 31.83
N VAL A 602 7.20 38.44 32.93
CA VAL A 602 5.86 38.11 33.40
C VAL A 602 5.51 39.05 34.55
N TYR A 603 4.36 39.69 34.43
CA TYR A 603 3.87 40.70 35.36
C TYR A 603 2.67 40.18 36.15
N MET A 604 2.56 40.59 37.40
CA MET A 604 1.40 40.32 38.25
C MET A 604 0.95 41.59 38.95
N THR A 605 -0.35 41.63 39.29
CA THR A 605 -0.90 42.64 40.20
C THR A 605 -0.47 42.36 41.63
N GLN A 606 -0.36 43.40 42.46
CA GLN A 606 -0.11 43.22 43.90
C GLN A 606 -1.26 42.52 44.65
N CYS A 607 -2.44 42.38 44.04
CA CYS A 607 -3.51 41.53 44.56
C CYS A 607 -3.64 40.24 43.73
N VAL A 608 -3.28 39.11 44.32
CA VAL A 608 -3.47 37.76 43.76
C VAL A 608 -4.06 36.90 44.87
N ILE A 609 -5.27 36.36 44.64
CA ILE A 609 -6.01 35.59 45.67
C ILE A 609 -5.46 34.17 45.80
N ASP A 610 -5.17 33.52 44.67
CA ASP A 610 -4.67 32.15 44.66
C ASP A 610 -3.15 32.15 44.47
N THR A 611 -2.45 32.07 45.60
CA THR A 611 -0.98 31.92 45.69
C THR A 611 -0.58 30.50 46.12
N LEU A 612 -1.50 29.52 46.03
CA LEU A 612 -1.24 28.13 46.41
C LEU A 612 -0.91 27.28 45.19
N SER A 613 -1.69 27.44 44.13
CA SER A 613 -1.46 26.73 42.87
C SER A 613 -0.38 27.42 42.04
N PRO A 614 0.52 26.67 41.37
CA PRO A 614 1.53 27.28 40.52
C PRO A 614 0.90 28.03 39.34
N ILE A 615 1.62 29.01 38.81
CA ILE A 615 1.29 29.67 37.54
C ILE A 615 1.70 28.75 36.40
N ILE A 616 0.75 28.36 35.55
CA ILE A 616 1.04 27.50 34.40
C ILE A 616 1.34 28.40 33.21
N ILE A 617 2.52 28.23 32.61
CA ILE A 617 2.88 28.90 31.36
C ILE A 617 3.06 27.83 30.29
N GLN A 618 2.28 27.97 29.22
CA GLN A 618 2.30 27.07 28.08
C GLN A 618 2.89 27.80 26.86
N LEU A 619 3.87 27.17 26.23
CA LEU A 619 4.40 27.56 24.94
C LEU A 619 3.82 26.65 23.87
N HIS A 620 3.35 27.24 22.77
CA HIS A 620 3.03 26.52 21.54
C HIS A 620 3.77 27.17 20.39
N PHE A 621 4.43 26.39 19.52
CA PHE A 621 5.10 26.95 18.34
C PHE A 621 4.75 26.23 17.05
N SER A 622 4.85 26.96 15.94
CA SER A 622 4.67 26.45 14.59
C SER A 622 5.67 27.12 13.64
N GLN A 623 5.90 26.48 12.51
CA GLN A 623 6.66 27.10 11.43
C GLN A 623 5.86 28.27 10.84
N SER A 624 6.53 29.42 10.65
CA SER A 624 5.94 30.58 9.99
C SER A 624 5.94 30.39 8.46
N GLU A 625 4.82 30.70 7.80
CA GLU A 625 4.73 30.68 6.33
C GLU A 625 5.55 31.84 5.73
N SER A 626 6.83 31.59 5.42
CA SER A 626 7.59 32.54 4.61
C SER A 626 7.24 32.36 3.13
N GLN A 627 6.73 33.41 2.47
CA GLN A 627 6.49 33.46 1.02
C GLN A 627 7.78 33.46 0.16
N GLN A 628 8.93 33.03 0.71
CA GLN A 628 10.18 33.06 -0.04
C GLN A 628 10.28 31.88 -0.99
N GLU A 629 10.40 32.20 -2.28
CA GLU A 629 10.80 31.29 -3.34
C GLU A 629 12.23 30.80 -3.08
N GLY A 630 12.35 29.59 -2.52
CA GLY A 630 13.62 28.92 -2.24
C GLY A 630 13.40 27.59 -1.51
N LEU A 631 14.43 26.72 -1.48
CA LEU A 631 14.48 25.50 -0.66
C LEU A 631 14.52 25.90 0.82
N THR A 632 13.37 26.27 1.37
CA THR A 632 13.24 26.58 2.80
C THR A 632 13.10 25.27 3.57
N ALA A 633 13.78 25.13 4.71
CA ALA A 633 13.66 23.95 5.54
C ALA A 633 12.22 23.78 6.08
N MET A 634 11.83 22.56 6.41
CA MET A 634 10.53 22.20 6.96
C MET A 634 10.66 21.73 8.41
N LEU A 635 9.71 22.10 9.26
CA LEU A 635 9.62 21.59 10.63
C LEU A 635 9.20 20.11 10.60
N ASN A 636 9.96 19.26 11.28
CA ASN A 636 9.61 17.86 11.45
C ASN A 636 8.27 17.74 12.19
N THR A 637 7.31 17.02 11.60
CA THR A 637 5.99 16.75 12.20
C THR A 637 6.04 16.02 13.54
N ALA A 638 7.14 15.29 13.82
CA ALA A 638 7.36 14.62 15.10
C ALA A 638 7.95 15.54 16.19
N SER A 639 8.24 16.80 15.87
CA SER A 639 8.77 17.76 16.83
C SER A 639 7.75 18.03 17.96
N PRO A 640 8.15 18.02 19.24
CA PRO A 640 7.28 18.42 20.34
C PRO A 640 7.06 19.93 20.30
N THR A 641 5.95 20.36 19.69
CA THR A 641 5.62 21.78 19.47
C THR A 641 5.09 22.51 20.71
N GLN A 642 5.03 21.82 21.84
CA GLN A 642 4.50 22.35 23.09
C GLN A 642 5.50 22.17 24.23
N ALA A 643 5.59 23.19 25.08
CA ALA A 643 6.33 23.11 26.34
C ALA A 643 5.51 23.77 27.44
N VAL A 644 5.53 23.19 28.64
CA VAL A 644 4.79 23.72 29.78
C VAL A 644 5.75 23.87 30.95
N VAL A 645 5.60 24.95 31.71
CA VAL A 645 6.28 25.11 32.99
C VAL A 645 5.32 25.59 34.05
N GLU A 646 5.52 25.08 35.26
CA GLU A 646 4.78 25.47 36.45
C GLU A 646 5.68 26.34 37.32
N VAL A 647 5.26 27.57 37.55
CA VAL A 647 5.99 28.52 38.39
C VAL A 647 5.34 28.54 39.78
N PRO A 648 5.96 27.94 40.80
CA PRO A 648 5.39 27.89 42.14
C PRO A 648 5.47 29.26 42.84
N PHE A 649 4.58 29.46 43.81
CA PHE A 649 4.71 30.53 44.79
C PHE A 649 5.54 30.04 45.98
N GLU A 650 6.30 30.96 46.56
CA GLU A 650 7.11 30.70 47.74
C GLU A 650 6.23 30.31 48.93
N LYS A 651 6.53 29.16 49.54
CA LYS A 651 5.86 28.67 50.74
C LYS A 651 6.75 28.84 51.97
N ASN A 652 6.40 29.78 52.85
CA ASN A 652 7.12 30.03 54.10
C ASN A 652 6.71 29.02 55.19
N CYS A 653 7.17 27.77 55.06
CA CYS A 653 7.00 26.71 56.06
C CYS A 653 8.28 26.53 56.89
N LYS A 654 8.17 26.07 58.15
CA LYS A 654 9.33 25.57 58.91
C LYS A 654 9.73 24.19 58.38
N GLU A 655 10.98 23.79 58.63
CA GLU A 655 11.66 22.60 58.08
C GLU A 655 10.73 21.40 57.74
N ASN A 656 10.86 20.89 56.50
CA ASN A 656 10.21 19.69 55.89
C ASN A 656 9.10 19.93 54.83
N GLU A 657 9.08 21.07 54.11
CA GLU A 657 8.19 21.36 52.95
C GLU A 657 6.66 21.33 53.21
N ILE A 658 6.22 20.89 54.39
CA ILE A 658 4.81 20.83 54.79
C ILE A 658 4.52 22.01 55.73
N CYS A 659 3.77 23.00 55.22
CA CYS A 659 3.29 24.12 56.03
C CYS A 659 2.22 23.64 57.02
N VAL A 660 2.55 23.67 58.31
CA VAL A 660 1.59 23.37 59.38
C VAL A 660 1.18 24.69 60.05
N ALA A 661 0.02 25.21 59.65
CA ALA A 661 -0.60 26.36 60.32
C ALA A 661 -1.30 25.91 61.62
N GLU A 662 -0.96 26.52 62.74
CA GLU A 662 -1.61 26.27 64.03
C GLU A 662 -2.54 27.45 64.34
N LEU A 663 -3.75 27.39 63.77
CA LEU A 663 -4.75 28.42 63.99
C LEU A 663 -5.55 28.13 65.27
N GLU A 664 -5.53 29.09 66.19
CA GLU A 664 -6.33 29.09 67.40
C GLU A 664 -7.39 30.18 67.31
N VAL A 665 -8.64 29.80 67.54
CA VAL A 665 -9.78 30.73 67.63
C VAL A 665 -10.30 30.67 69.06
N ASP A 666 -10.22 31.80 69.76
CA ASP A 666 -10.87 32.01 71.04
C ASP A 666 -11.98 33.05 70.89
N PHE A 667 -13.07 32.92 71.63
CA PHE A 667 -14.14 33.90 71.60
C PHE A 667 -14.74 34.07 72.98
N ASN A 668 -15.15 35.31 73.27
CA ASN A 668 -15.81 35.64 74.52
C ASN A 668 -16.99 36.57 74.28
N PHE A 669 -18.05 36.37 75.07
CA PHE A 669 -19.23 37.21 75.05
C PHE A 669 -19.04 38.37 76.00
N ILE A 670 -19.23 39.59 75.51
CA ILE A 670 -19.15 40.78 76.36
C ILE A 670 -20.31 40.78 77.37
N THR A 671 -21.46 40.24 76.96
CA THR A 671 -22.65 40.06 77.80
C THR A 671 -22.96 38.57 77.95
N SER A 672 -23.01 38.07 79.18
CA SER A 672 -23.25 36.64 79.48
C SER A 672 -24.66 36.14 79.19
N THR A 673 -25.61 37.06 78.99
CA THR A 673 -27.05 36.77 78.86
C THR A 673 -27.65 37.72 77.82
N LEU A 674 -28.31 37.15 76.81
CA LEU A 674 -29.04 37.91 75.79
C LEU A 674 -30.52 37.97 76.17
N LEU A 675 -31.04 39.18 76.32
CA LEU A 675 -32.47 39.42 76.53
C LEU A 675 -33.05 39.85 75.18
N VAL A 676 -33.83 38.97 74.54
CA VAL A 676 -34.35 39.19 73.18
C VAL A 676 -35.50 40.21 73.24
N VAL A 677 -35.22 41.40 72.74
CA VAL A 677 -36.15 42.54 72.53
C VAL A 677 -35.91 43.11 71.13
N ASP A 678 -36.85 43.89 70.59
CA ASP A 678 -36.67 44.53 69.27
C ASP A 678 -35.33 45.30 69.20
N GLN A 679 -34.52 45.01 68.18
CA GLN A 679 -33.15 45.53 67.98
C GLN A 679 -32.10 45.09 69.02
N SER A 680 -32.22 43.89 69.57
CA SER A 680 -31.18 43.31 70.44
C SER A 680 -29.96 42.86 69.63
N TYR A 681 -28.76 43.23 70.08
CA TYR A 681 -27.48 42.81 69.51
C TYR A 681 -26.70 42.01 70.54
N PHE A 682 -25.91 41.06 70.05
CA PHE A 682 -25.03 40.24 70.85
C PHE A 682 -23.59 40.42 70.39
N ASN A 683 -22.74 40.85 71.32
CA ASN A 683 -21.40 41.30 70.99
C ASN A 683 -20.40 40.22 71.36
N VAL A 684 -19.69 39.74 70.33
CA VAL A 684 -18.72 38.66 70.47
C VAL A 684 -17.34 39.22 70.19
N THR A 685 -16.43 39.10 71.15
CA THR A 685 -15.00 39.31 70.88
C THR A 685 -14.42 38.02 70.37
N ILE A 686 -13.72 38.07 69.24
CA ILE A 686 -13.06 36.91 68.64
C ILE A 686 -11.58 37.22 68.59
N ARG A 687 -10.75 36.27 69.03
CA ARG A 687 -9.30 36.32 68.92
C ARG A 687 -8.85 35.16 68.05
N LEU A 688 -8.24 35.49 66.92
CA LEU A 688 -7.64 34.51 66.02
C LEU A 688 -6.12 34.66 66.07
N SER A 689 -5.41 33.59 66.40
CA SER A 689 -3.95 33.54 66.40
C SER A 689 -3.43 32.43 65.49
N ASN A 690 -2.31 32.68 64.83
CA ASN A 690 -1.55 31.67 64.11
C ASN A 690 -0.18 31.46 64.79
N HIS A 691 -0.01 30.32 65.45
CA HIS A 691 1.22 29.97 66.18
C HIS A 691 2.21 29.14 65.34
N GLY A 692 1.72 28.53 64.27
CA GLY A 692 2.46 27.67 63.34
C GLY A 692 3.04 28.45 62.18
N ASP A 693 3.07 27.84 61.00
CA ASP A 693 3.52 28.43 59.74
C ASP A 693 2.46 29.33 59.09
N ASP A 694 2.82 30.00 58.00
CA ASP A 694 1.88 30.81 57.23
C ASP A 694 0.64 30.00 56.82
N SER A 695 -0.56 30.55 57.03
CA SER A 695 -1.83 29.93 56.63
C SER A 695 -2.34 30.59 55.36
N TYR A 696 -2.70 29.79 54.36
CA TYR A 696 -3.13 30.29 53.05
C TYR A 696 -4.65 30.15 52.91
N ASN A 697 -5.31 31.15 52.29
CA ASN A 697 -6.77 31.20 52.15
C ASN A 697 -7.54 30.99 53.46
N THR A 698 -7.03 31.56 54.56
CA THR A 698 -7.63 31.43 55.89
C THR A 698 -9.07 31.96 55.90
N SER A 699 -10.00 31.15 56.38
CA SER A 699 -11.40 31.53 56.55
C SER A 699 -11.87 31.25 57.97
N LEU A 700 -12.54 32.23 58.57
CA LEU A 700 -13.28 32.09 59.81
C LEU A 700 -14.75 31.83 59.46
N THR A 701 -15.26 30.66 59.85
CA THR A 701 -16.70 30.34 59.69
C THR A 701 -17.42 30.51 61.02
N LEU A 702 -18.45 31.36 61.02
CA LEU A 702 -19.36 31.56 62.13
C LEU A 702 -20.62 30.73 61.89
N LEU A 703 -20.97 29.88 62.84
CA LEU A 703 -22.19 29.09 62.83
C LEU A 703 -23.09 29.56 63.97
N TYR A 704 -24.33 29.90 63.66
CA TYR A 704 -25.29 30.39 64.63
C TYR A 704 -26.71 29.89 64.28
N PRO A 705 -27.59 29.68 65.28
CA PRO A 705 -28.94 29.18 65.05
C PRO A 705 -29.82 30.18 64.27
N PRO A 706 -30.92 29.68 63.66
CA PRO A 706 -31.92 30.52 63.00
C PRO A 706 -32.44 31.62 63.92
N GLY A 707 -32.42 32.88 63.44
CA GLY A 707 -32.81 34.07 64.22
C GLY A 707 -31.65 34.95 64.68
N LEU A 708 -30.41 34.49 64.53
CA LEU A 708 -29.21 35.33 64.59
C LEU A 708 -28.72 35.64 63.18
N SER A 709 -28.11 36.81 63.00
CA SER A 709 -27.49 37.18 61.71
C SER A 709 -26.14 37.85 61.95
N PHE A 710 -25.27 37.84 60.94
CA PHE A 710 -24.06 38.64 60.97
C PHE A 710 -24.38 40.07 60.52
N SER A 711 -23.97 41.08 61.29
CA SER A 711 -24.07 42.49 60.87
C SER A 711 -22.75 43.01 60.34
N MET A 712 -21.77 43.17 61.23
CA MET A 712 -20.47 43.77 60.89
C MET A 712 -19.40 43.30 61.86
N MET A 713 -18.15 43.23 61.37
CA MET A 713 -16.98 42.90 62.18
C MET A 713 -16.02 44.09 62.22
N HIS A 714 -15.57 44.44 63.42
CA HIS A 714 -14.69 45.57 63.70
C HIS A 714 -13.35 45.08 64.23
N LEU A 715 -12.26 45.51 63.59
CA LEU A 715 -10.90 45.22 64.01
C LEU A 715 -10.57 46.00 65.30
N LEU A 716 -10.33 45.31 66.42
CA LEU A 716 -9.94 45.97 67.67
C LEU A 716 -8.43 46.17 67.73
N LYS A 717 -7.67 45.08 67.54
CA LYS A 717 -6.21 45.07 67.68
C LYS A 717 -5.64 43.95 66.84
N SER A 718 -4.53 44.23 66.13
CA SER A 718 -3.78 43.18 65.46
C SER A 718 -2.27 43.42 65.58
N THR A 719 -1.51 42.33 65.67
CA THR A 719 -0.04 42.39 65.65
C THR A 719 0.51 42.65 64.25
N ARG A 720 -0.26 42.39 63.20
CA ARG A 720 0.03 42.75 61.80
C ARG A 720 -1.22 43.27 61.12
N ARG A 721 -1.10 44.08 60.06
CA ARG A 721 -2.27 44.56 59.30
C ARG A 721 -3.09 43.36 58.82
N THR A 722 -4.31 43.24 59.31
CA THR A 722 -5.22 42.11 59.07
C THR A 722 -6.54 42.67 58.57
N VAL A 723 -7.10 42.08 57.52
CA VAL A 723 -8.40 42.50 56.97
C VAL A 723 -9.32 41.32 56.85
N PHE A 724 -10.59 41.57 57.16
CA PHE A 724 -11.66 40.61 57.05
C PHE A 724 -12.61 41.00 55.94
N SER A 725 -12.97 40.03 55.11
CA SER A 725 -14.04 40.19 54.13
C SER A 725 -15.05 39.07 54.33
N CYS A 726 -16.22 39.43 54.85
CA CYS A 726 -17.31 38.53 55.22
C CYS A 726 -18.42 38.59 54.18
N GLY A 727 -18.94 37.43 53.80
CA GLY A 727 -20.10 37.31 52.92
C GLY A 727 -21.00 36.15 53.36
N GLY A 728 -22.32 36.38 53.31
CA GLY A 728 -23.31 35.30 53.37
C GLY A 728 -23.49 34.67 51.99
N LEU A 729 -23.58 33.35 51.90
CA LEU A 729 -24.03 32.68 50.68
C LEU A 729 -25.55 32.89 50.56
N GLU A 730 -26.03 33.35 49.40
CA GLU A 730 -27.46 33.48 49.14
C GLU A 730 -28.17 32.14 49.38
N GLY A 731 -28.97 32.04 50.44
CA GLY A 731 -29.77 30.85 50.78
C GLY A 731 -29.39 30.09 52.05
N GLU A 732 -28.24 30.36 52.70
CA GLU A 732 -27.88 29.77 54.00
C GLU A 732 -28.05 30.79 55.14
N MET A 733 -29.12 30.67 55.96
CA MET A 733 -29.39 31.61 57.06
C MET A 733 -28.59 31.33 58.35
N ASP A 734 -27.90 30.19 58.46
CA ASP A 734 -27.32 29.70 59.72
C ASP A 734 -25.78 29.80 59.77
N ARG A 735 -25.17 30.44 58.76
CA ARG A 735 -23.72 30.48 58.57
C ARG A 735 -23.24 31.79 57.94
N THR A 736 -22.15 32.34 58.46
CA THR A 736 -21.36 33.39 57.79
C THR A 736 -19.91 32.95 57.65
N THR A 737 -19.32 33.15 56.47
CA THR A 737 -17.89 32.87 56.26
C THR A 737 -17.15 34.17 55.99
N CYS A 738 -16.12 34.42 56.78
CA CYS A 738 -15.22 35.56 56.68
C CYS A 738 -13.85 35.10 56.21
N SER A 739 -13.37 35.66 55.11
CA SER A 739 -11.97 35.50 54.72
C SER A 739 -11.06 36.39 55.56
N VAL A 740 -9.90 35.87 55.94
CA VAL A 740 -8.93 36.54 56.82
C VAL A 740 -7.62 36.75 56.06
N SER A 741 -7.28 38.00 55.77
CA SER A 741 -6.01 38.41 55.15
C SER A 741 -5.63 37.58 53.93
N ILE A 742 -6.51 37.55 52.93
CA ILE A 742 -6.20 36.92 51.63
C ILE A 742 -4.99 37.63 50.99
N PRO A 743 -4.00 36.88 50.45
CA PRO A 743 -3.97 35.42 50.30
C PRO A 743 -3.32 34.64 51.47
N VAL A 744 -2.57 35.30 52.36
CA VAL A 744 -1.79 34.65 53.43
C VAL A 744 -2.01 35.30 54.81
N TYR A 745 -2.51 34.52 55.77
CA TYR A 745 -2.51 34.84 57.19
C TYR A 745 -1.20 34.38 57.85
N ARG A 746 -0.29 35.34 58.03
CA ARG A 746 1.11 35.08 58.37
C ARG A 746 1.31 34.48 59.77
N SER A 747 2.38 33.69 59.91
CA SER A 747 2.86 33.14 61.18
C SER A 747 3.06 34.23 62.25
N LYS A 748 2.77 33.88 63.51
CA LYS A 748 2.85 34.76 64.68
C LYS A 748 1.92 35.98 64.63
N THR A 749 0.93 35.97 63.73
CA THR A 749 -0.11 36.99 63.69
C THR A 749 -1.18 36.65 64.73
N THR A 750 -1.58 37.66 65.50
CA THR A 750 -2.72 37.57 66.42
C THR A 750 -3.58 38.78 66.17
N VAL A 751 -4.85 38.52 65.86
CA VAL A 751 -5.88 39.52 65.66
C VAL A 751 -6.99 39.34 66.68
N SER A 752 -7.52 40.45 67.17
CA SER A 752 -8.66 40.51 68.06
C SER A 752 -9.68 41.45 67.44
N ASP A 753 -10.89 40.95 67.32
CA ASP A 753 -12.01 41.57 66.63
C ASP A 753 -13.23 41.59 67.52
N TYR A 754 -14.16 42.44 67.13
CA TYR A 754 -15.44 42.64 67.77
C TYR A 754 -16.54 42.45 66.72
N LEU A 755 -17.52 41.62 67.03
CA LEU A 755 -18.60 41.23 66.13
C LEU A 755 -19.95 41.64 66.71
N ASP A 756 -20.77 42.33 65.91
CA ASP A 756 -22.17 42.61 66.21
C ASP A 756 -23.08 41.56 65.55
N ILE A 757 -23.84 40.82 66.37
CA ILE A 757 -24.82 39.81 65.93
C ILE A 757 -26.23 40.28 66.30
N PRO A 758 -27.06 40.76 65.36
CA PRO A 758 -28.46 41.08 65.63
C PRO A 758 -29.26 39.80 65.90
N ALA A 759 -30.16 39.87 66.88
CA ALA A 759 -31.09 38.80 67.23
C ALA A 759 -32.54 39.18 66.88
N ASN A 760 -33.29 38.20 66.38
CA ASN A 760 -34.72 38.34 66.06
C ASN A 760 -35.57 37.45 66.99
N ASN A 761 -36.89 37.69 67.01
CA ASN A 761 -37.84 37.07 67.93
C ASN A 761 -38.03 35.55 67.78
N THR A 762 -37.29 34.90 66.86
CA THR A 762 -37.28 33.44 66.66
C THR A 762 -36.17 32.72 67.42
N VAL A 763 -35.30 33.44 68.15
CA VAL A 763 -34.17 32.87 68.91
C VAL A 763 -34.68 32.13 70.16
N ASN A 764 -34.27 30.87 70.32
CA ASN A 764 -34.66 30.00 71.43
C ASN A 764 -34.06 30.49 72.78
N PRO A 765 -34.80 30.47 73.93
CA PRO A 765 -34.33 30.95 75.24
C PRO A 765 -33.07 30.30 75.82
N LEU A 766 -32.57 29.21 75.23
CA LEU A 766 -31.31 28.57 75.58
C LEU A 766 -30.41 28.51 74.34
N VAL A 767 -29.69 29.60 74.05
CA VAL A 767 -28.60 29.57 73.06
C VAL A 767 -27.33 29.08 73.74
N LYS A 768 -27.08 27.77 73.70
CA LYS A 768 -25.73 27.23 73.93
C LYS A 768 -24.97 27.31 72.62
N LEU A 769 -24.13 28.34 72.47
CA LEU A 769 -23.04 28.28 71.49
C LEU A 769 -22.03 27.24 72.00
N LEU A 770 -22.14 26.03 71.49
CA LEU A 770 -21.23 24.93 71.80
C LEU A 770 -19.80 25.34 71.40
N LYS A 771 -18.85 25.23 72.34
CA LYS A 771 -17.43 25.05 72.01
C LYS A 771 -17.32 23.75 71.22
N CYS A 772 -17.51 23.82 69.90
CA CYS A 772 -17.08 22.73 69.04
C CYS A 772 -15.55 22.75 69.02
N CYS A 773 -14.99 21.62 69.42
CA CYS A 773 -13.59 21.25 69.30
C CYS A 773 -12.97 21.62 67.93
N PRO A 774 -11.63 21.70 67.85
CA PRO A 774 -10.87 22.13 66.68
C PRO A 774 -11.00 21.11 65.55
N SER A 775 -12.09 21.16 64.81
CA SER A 775 -12.33 20.28 63.67
C SER A 775 -13.13 20.99 62.60
N MET A 776 -12.79 22.24 62.26
CA MET A 776 -13.27 22.89 61.03
C MET A 776 -12.35 24.03 60.54
N ILE A 777 -11.04 23.92 60.79
CA ILE A 777 -10.07 24.56 59.90
C ILE A 777 -9.82 23.54 58.80
N LYS A 778 -10.51 23.67 57.66
CA LYS A 778 -10.02 23.03 56.44
C LYS A 778 -8.82 23.84 55.97
N THR A 779 -7.61 23.45 56.38
CA THR A 779 -6.44 23.66 55.54
C THR A 779 -6.57 22.67 54.39
N GLN A 780 -6.92 23.14 53.19
CA GLN A 780 -6.49 22.42 52.01
C GLN A 780 -5.00 22.74 51.85
N SER A 781 -4.15 21.76 52.15
CA SER A 781 -2.78 21.72 51.69
C SER A 781 -2.73 21.54 50.17
#